data_AF-A0A7C8CR02-F1
#
_entry.id   AF-A0A7C8CR02-F1
#
_cell.length_a   1.000
_cell.length_b   1.000
_cell.length_c   1.000
_cell.angle_alpha   90.00
_cell.angle_beta   90.00
_cell.angle_gamma   90.00
#
_symmetry.space_group_name_H-M   'P 1'
#
loop_
_entity.id
_entity.type
_entity.pdbx_description
1 polymer ?
#
loop_
_entity_poly.entity_id
_entity_poly.type
_entity_poly.pdbx_seq_one_letter_code
_entity_poly.pdbx_strand_id
1 'polypeptide(L)'
;MYHCQGEPRSGWHESETMTLVGGMARGPFCLVGALETGRAFGVVRLLPGPEEETGRPVAIDLELRLEVTLEPGETRKLESIRVALGAEANPLLERFAELWGTVGGARRKNAFQAGWCSWYHFFHDVSERDLMRNLEALAADTSGIPVQVVQLDDGFQPTMGDWLEPSVRFPSGLGGVASAIRRAGFRAGIWTAPFAVSAESRVLSQHPHWVLRDGESRLRGTYNPAWSRDGWVYVLDPSQEEVLEHLEETFSALVDLGFDYLKLDFLFMPAMRGQGADPSLTRAQRLRRGLGAIRRGAGEDAFLLGCGSPLGPAVGLVDGMRIGPDVAPSWEVDQPVVLPGLEEMLPSTRTALRSTFARQFLHRRLWLNDPDCLMVRSQETSLSSSESASLAAGVALSGGMVVFSDDVPLLKPAERNAVANVVALANRIDAGGGGRGTARVAWPQDAGGPCLVESRAGRDLWLGAVNLGNEAALCPFPADSVFSSPAVSPNWLDGLGSPRSVSSSTRAFQLEAHASAVVHAPRVLKPAVFCDFDGTFSLRDVGASLAREHLTEKRSTLQKRYERGELGAWDYALELFEDFAFPAERLDAFLAEIELDPGARSLLDWCGKEGVPFRILSDGFDYNLERLQAVHQVTFSYSANHLNFEQGRWRVAPGAFNADCGCGTGVCKRSLIEDYRRAHPGSFCIHIGDGLVSDLCAAEVADLVFAKGTLADALAARGIYYEPFGDLNAVCTYLARFLG
;
A
#
# COMPACT_ATOMS: atom_id res chain seq x y z
N MET A 1 12.93 -12.14 10.26
CA MET A 1 11.81 -11.55 11.03
C MET A 1 11.60 -10.16 10.46
N TYR A 2 10.38 -9.80 10.04
CA TYR A 2 10.07 -8.43 9.63
C TYR A 2 9.58 -7.70 10.87
N HIS A 3 10.47 -7.01 11.56
CA HIS A 3 10.17 -6.36 12.82
C HIS A 3 9.33 -5.09 12.58
N CYS A 4 8.10 -5.10 13.09
CA CYS A 4 7.51 -3.89 13.63
C CYS A 4 8.08 -3.75 15.05
N GLN A 5 8.96 -2.76 15.23
CA GLN A 5 9.51 -2.21 16.49
C GLN A 5 9.75 -3.19 17.66
N GLY A 6 11.01 -3.51 17.91
CA GLY A 6 11.47 -4.18 19.13
C GLY A 6 12.50 -5.27 18.88
N GLU A 7 13.69 -5.13 19.48
CA GLU A 7 14.68 -6.21 19.52
C GLU A 7 14.07 -7.48 20.17
N PRO A 8 14.37 -8.68 19.66
CA PRO A 8 13.95 -9.92 20.32
C PRO A 8 14.60 -10.02 21.70
N ARG A 9 13.83 -9.71 22.75
CA ARG A 9 14.20 -10.02 24.14
C ARG A 9 13.98 -11.51 24.38
N SER A 10 14.82 -12.14 25.20
CA SER A 10 14.63 -13.55 25.55
C SER A 10 13.26 -13.77 26.18
N GLY A 11 12.39 -14.53 25.52
CA GLY A 11 11.15 -15.04 26.12
C GLY A 11 9.83 -14.41 25.66
N TRP A 12 9.80 -13.33 24.85
CA TRP A 12 8.62 -12.87 24.09
C TRP A 12 8.89 -11.62 23.22
N HIS A 13 8.06 -11.38 22.21
CA HIS A 13 8.03 -10.15 21.37
C HIS A 13 6.59 -9.60 21.30
N GLU A 14 6.41 -8.28 21.21
CA GLU A 14 5.10 -7.63 21.09
C GLU A 14 5.12 -6.66 19.91
N SER A 15 4.04 -6.66 19.13
CA SER A 15 3.82 -5.75 17.99
C SER A 15 2.41 -5.19 18.07
N GLU A 16 2.26 -3.93 17.66
CA GLU A 16 0.96 -3.30 17.51
C GLU A 16 0.31 -3.75 16.19
N THR A 17 -1.00 -3.97 16.25
CA THR A 17 -1.88 -4.34 15.13
C THR A 17 -1.62 -5.72 14.51
N MET A 18 -0.38 -6.07 14.15
CA MET A 18 -0.08 -7.31 13.43
C MET A 18 1.36 -7.81 13.61
N THR A 19 1.56 -9.11 13.35
CA THR A 19 2.87 -9.76 13.28
C THR A 19 2.92 -10.77 12.14
N LEU A 20 4.10 -10.93 11.53
CA LEU A 20 4.42 -11.99 10.59
C LEU A 20 5.57 -12.86 11.15
N VAL A 21 5.32 -14.16 11.30
CA VAL A 21 6.29 -15.16 11.78
C VAL A 21 6.63 -16.12 10.66
N GLY A 22 7.90 -16.45 10.45
CA GLY A 22 8.33 -17.47 9.49
C GLY A 22 9.83 -17.48 9.27
N GLY A 23 10.29 -18.31 8.33
CA GLY A 23 11.71 -18.40 7.95
C GLY A 23 12.25 -17.12 7.30
N MET A 24 13.58 -17.01 7.13
CA MET A 24 14.21 -15.74 6.71
C MET A 24 13.86 -15.27 5.28
N ALA A 25 13.44 -16.13 4.35
CA ALA A 25 13.14 -15.70 2.98
C ALA A 25 12.02 -16.50 2.29
N ARG A 26 12.03 -17.82 2.45
CA ARG A 26 11.00 -18.73 1.93
C ARG A 26 10.70 -19.80 2.98
N GLY A 27 9.43 -20.10 3.16
CA GLY A 27 8.98 -21.07 4.15
C GLY A 27 7.53 -20.80 4.56
N PRO A 28 6.95 -21.65 5.42
CA PRO A 28 5.65 -21.34 5.98
C PRO A 28 5.77 -20.06 6.82
N PHE A 29 5.10 -19.00 6.35
CA PHE A 29 4.86 -17.79 7.11
C PHE A 29 3.44 -17.83 7.67
N CYS A 30 3.29 -17.31 8.88
CA CYS A 30 2.03 -17.07 9.55
C CYS A 30 1.90 -15.58 9.86
N LEU A 31 0.86 -14.96 9.31
CA LEU A 31 0.47 -13.59 9.61
C LEU A 31 -0.71 -13.63 10.58
N VAL A 32 -0.62 -12.87 11.67
CA VAL A 32 -1.72 -12.67 12.62
C VAL A 32 -1.86 -11.17 12.87
N GLY A 33 -3.07 -10.64 12.77
CA GLY A 33 -3.30 -9.22 13.07
C GLY A 33 -4.77 -8.82 13.15
N ALA A 34 -5.02 -7.67 13.75
CA ALA A 34 -6.31 -7.00 13.81
C ALA A 34 -6.46 -6.03 12.63
N LEU A 35 -7.61 -6.07 11.96
CA LEU A 35 -8.00 -5.11 10.92
C LEU A 35 -8.63 -3.90 11.60
N GLU A 36 -7.82 -3.12 12.30
CA GLU A 36 -8.28 -2.01 13.14
C GLU A 36 -9.05 -0.95 12.34
N THR A 37 -10.27 -0.65 12.78
CA THR A 37 -11.13 0.38 12.19
C THR A 37 -11.47 1.50 13.19
N GLY A 38 -10.71 1.58 14.28
CA GLY A 38 -10.87 2.55 15.36
C GLY A 38 -11.92 2.18 16.41
N ARG A 39 -12.25 0.89 16.56
CA ARG A 39 -13.06 0.37 17.68
C ARG A 39 -12.18 -0.02 18.87
N ALA A 40 -11.05 -0.67 18.61
CA ALA A 40 -10.12 -1.16 19.63
C ALA A 40 -8.70 -1.22 19.05
N PHE A 41 -7.69 -1.20 19.92
CA PHE A 41 -6.32 -1.48 19.49
C PHE A 41 -6.03 -2.97 19.59
N GLY A 42 -5.37 -3.53 18.57
CA GLY A 42 -4.88 -4.90 18.57
C GLY A 42 -3.43 -4.95 19.03
N VAL A 43 -3.09 -5.92 19.86
CA VAL A 43 -1.70 -6.21 20.26
C VAL A 43 -1.42 -7.67 20.01
N VAL A 44 -0.35 -7.96 19.28
CA VAL A 44 0.05 -9.33 18.94
C VAL A 44 1.35 -9.65 19.65
N ARG A 45 1.38 -10.74 20.41
CA ARG A 45 2.56 -11.21 21.13
C ARG A 45 3.04 -12.54 20.58
N LEU A 46 4.35 -12.67 20.41
CA LEU A 46 5.03 -13.93 20.16
C LEU A 46 5.61 -14.44 21.46
N LEU A 47 5.18 -15.62 21.88
CA LEU A 47 5.61 -16.28 23.10
C LEU A 47 6.39 -17.56 22.72
N PRO A 48 7.32 -18.03 23.57
CA PRO A 48 7.86 -19.38 23.45
C PRO A 48 6.72 -20.39 23.41
N GLY A 49 6.84 -21.39 22.54
CA GLY A 49 5.86 -22.47 22.54
C GLY A 49 5.86 -23.25 23.86
N PRO A 50 4.77 -23.97 24.17
CA PRO A 50 4.66 -24.74 25.41
C PRO A 50 5.80 -25.77 25.51
N GLU A 51 6.48 -25.84 26.65
CA GLU A 51 7.58 -26.80 26.88
C GLU A 51 7.16 -28.26 26.64
N GLU A 52 5.87 -28.56 26.83
CA GLU A 52 5.25 -29.87 26.69
C GLU A 52 4.97 -30.27 25.23
N GLU A 53 4.99 -29.32 24.29
CA GLU A 53 4.66 -29.54 22.88
C GLU A 53 5.91 -29.52 21.98
N THR A 54 6.66 -30.63 22.01
CA THR A 54 7.80 -30.83 21.08
C THR A 54 7.39 -30.55 19.62
N GLY A 55 8.05 -29.58 18.99
CA GLY A 55 7.81 -29.19 17.59
C GLY A 55 6.99 -27.90 17.39
N ARG A 56 6.46 -27.26 18.44
CA ARG A 56 5.88 -25.91 18.35
C ARG A 56 6.80 -24.88 19.01
N PRO A 57 7.67 -24.19 18.25
CA PRO A 57 8.65 -23.27 18.86
C PRO A 57 8.04 -21.93 19.32
N VAL A 58 6.86 -21.55 18.82
CA VAL A 58 6.25 -20.24 19.05
C VAL A 58 4.73 -20.36 19.26
N ALA A 59 4.20 -19.65 20.26
CA ALA A 59 2.79 -19.37 20.44
C ALA A 59 2.50 -17.90 20.06
N ILE A 60 1.33 -17.63 19.48
CA ILE A 60 0.91 -16.27 19.09
C ILE A 60 -0.34 -15.91 19.89
N ASP A 61 -0.26 -14.84 20.67
CA ASP A 61 -1.37 -14.25 21.41
C ASP A 61 -1.84 -12.96 20.70
N LEU A 62 -3.14 -12.77 20.55
CA LEU A 62 -3.73 -11.54 20.01
C LEU A 62 -4.77 -11.02 21.01
N GLU A 63 -4.51 -9.81 21.52
CA GLU A 63 -5.36 -9.09 22.45
C GLU A 63 -6.05 -7.92 21.74
N LEU A 64 -7.37 -7.80 21.88
CA LEU A 64 -8.12 -6.60 21.49
C LEU A 64 -8.41 -5.76 22.73
N ARG A 65 -7.80 -4.58 22.82
CA ARG A 65 -7.91 -3.65 23.95
C ARG A 65 -9.12 -2.74 23.81
N LEU A 66 -10.20 -3.11 24.49
CA LEU A 66 -11.39 -2.27 24.62
C LEU A 66 -11.17 -1.15 25.66
N GLU A 67 -10.59 -1.48 26.80
CA GLU A 67 -10.26 -0.51 27.87
C GLU A 67 -11.47 0.34 28.33
N VAL A 68 -12.68 -0.25 28.28
CA VAL A 68 -13.95 0.34 28.73
C VAL A 68 -14.75 -0.66 29.56
N THR A 69 -15.62 -0.17 30.43
CA THR A 69 -16.56 -1.00 31.19
C THR A 69 -17.68 -1.50 30.26
N LEU A 70 -18.06 -2.76 30.41
CA LEU A 70 -19.21 -3.37 29.75
C LEU A 70 -20.30 -3.64 30.79
N GLU A 71 -21.50 -3.12 30.55
CA GLU A 71 -22.64 -3.36 31.41
C GLU A 71 -23.25 -4.75 31.18
N PRO A 72 -23.91 -5.37 32.17
CA PRO A 72 -24.57 -6.66 31.99
C PRO A 72 -25.59 -6.65 30.83
N GLY A 73 -25.39 -7.54 29.85
CA GLY A 73 -26.23 -7.64 28.65
C GLY A 73 -25.83 -6.72 27.49
N GLU A 74 -24.83 -5.86 27.69
CA GLU A 74 -24.28 -5.02 26.62
C GLU A 74 -23.51 -5.87 25.60
N THR A 75 -23.66 -5.54 24.31
CA THR A 75 -22.91 -6.16 23.22
C THR A 75 -22.12 -5.08 22.47
N ARG A 76 -20.82 -5.33 22.23
CA ARG A 76 -19.96 -4.48 21.41
C ARG A 76 -19.45 -5.25 20.19
N LYS A 77 -19.33 -4.55 19.08
CA LYS A 77 -18.66 -5.07 17.88
C LYS A 77 -17.14 -4.92 18.05
N LEU A 78 -16.41 -6.02 17.88
CA LEU A 78 -14.95 -6.04 17.94
C LEU A 78 -14.31 -5.74 16.57
N GLU A 79 -12.99 -5.55 16.57
CA GLU A 79 -12.22 -5.55 15.33
C GLU A 79 -12.17 -6.94 14.71
N SER A 80 -12.11 -7.00 13.39
CA SER A 80 -11.94 -8.27 12.68
C SER A 80 -10.49 -8.72 12.81
N ILE A 81 -10.29 -10.03 13.04
CA ILE A 81 -8.96 -10.64 13.15
C ILE A 81 -8.67 -11.41 11.87
N ARG A 82 -7.42 -11.32 11.39
CA ARG A 82 -6.92 -12.11 10.27
C ARG A 82 -5.78 -13.01 10.73
N VAL A 83 -5.93 -14.30 10.45
CA VAL A 83 -4.86 -15.29 10.47
C VAL A 83 -4.66 -15.81 9.04
N ALA A 84 -3.44 -15.80 8.54
CA ALA A 84 -3.14 -16.24 7.18
C ALA A 84 -1.80 -16.97 7.10
N LEU A 85 -1.78 -18.06 6.34
CA LEU A 85 -0.56 -18.81 6.03
C LEU A 85 -0.14 -18.56 4.58
N GLY A 86 1.16 -18.58 4.31
CA GLY A 86 1.69 -18.40 2.96
C GLY A 86 3.17 -18.77 2.85
N ALA A 87 3.65 -18.98 1.62
CA ALA A 87 5.04 -19.36 1.37
C ALA A 87 6.02 -18.16 1.33
N GLU A 88 5.48 -16.94 1.24
CA GLU A 88 6.23 -15.70 1.07
C GLU A 88 5.66 -14.56 1.95
N ALA A 89 6.56 -13.73 2.48
CA ALA A 89 6.24 -12.65 3.40
C ALA A 89 5.50 -11.48 2.75
N ASN A 90 6.05 -10.89 1.66
CA ASN A 90 5.47 -9.71 1.01
C ASN A 90 4.02 -9.95 0.57
N PRO A 91 3.68 -11.05 -0.14
CA PRO A 91 2.29 -11.29 -0.53
C PRO A 91 1.31 -11.41 0.66
N LEU A 92 1.76 -11.93 1.82
CA LEU A 92 0.91 -11.97 3.02
C LEU A 92 0.66 -10.58 3.59
N LEU A 93 1.73 -9.78 3.74
CA LEU A 93 1.64 -8.39 4.23
C LEU A 93 0.75 -7.54 3.32
N GLU A 94 0.95 -7.66 2.01
CA GLU A 94 0.18 -6.94 0.99
C GLU A 94 -1.30 -7.33 1.03
N ARG A 95 -1.64 -8.62 1.13
CA ARG A 95 -3.04 -9.08 1.25
C ARG A 95 -3.67 -8.64 2.56
N PHE A 96 -2.91 -8.62 3.65
CA PHE A 96 -3.40 -8.12 4.94
C PHE A 96 -3.75 -6.62 4.85
N ALA A 97 -2.82 -5.81 4.34
CA ALA A 97 -3.05 -4.36 4.16
C ALA A 97 -4.17 -4.06 3.16
N GLU A 98 -4.33 -4.88 2.11
CA GLU A 98 -5.41 -4.76 1.15
C GLU A 98 -6.79 -4.99 1.80
N LEU A 99 -6.91 -6.08 2.56
CA LEU A 99 -8.12 -6.39 3.31
C LEU A 99 -8.39 -5.32 4.38
N TRP A 100 -7.35 -4.87 5.08
CA TRP A 100 -7.45 -3.82 6.09
C TRP A 100 -7.94 -2.51 5.48
N GLY A 101 -7.36 -2.10 4.34
CA GLY A 101 -7.79 -0.92 3.62
C GLY A 101 -9.23 -1.02 3.10
N THR A 102 -9.64 -2.20 2.63
CA THR A 102 -11.02 -2.45 2.20
C THR A 102 -12.01 -2.33 3.36
N VAL A 103 -11.72 -2.98 4.49
CA VAL A 103 -12.56 -2.95 5.70
C VAL A 103 -12.61 -1.54 6.33
N GLY A 104 -11.49 -0.81 6.30
CA GLY A 104 -11.37 0.54 6.85
C GLY A 104 -11.82 1.67 5.91
N GLY A 105 -12.11 1.38 4.64
CA GLY A 105 -12.49 2.40 3.65
C GLY A 105 -11.33 3.32 3.25
N ALA A 106 -10.13 2.76 3.06
CA ALA A 106 -8.87 3.47 2.80
C ALA A 106 -8.90 4.46 1.63
N ARG A 107 -8.27 5.62 1.83
CA ARG A 107 -8.10 6.70 0.81
C ARG A 107 -6.77 6.54 0.07
N ARG A 108 -6.72 5.57 -0.84
CA ARG A 108 -5.47 5.13 -1.53
C ARG A 108 -5.32 5.59 -2.98
N LYS A 109 -6.33 6.25 -3.54
CA LYS A 109 -6.39 6.65 -4.97
C LYS A 109 -5.92 8.08 -5.23
N ASN A 110 -5.45 8.79 -4.20
CA ASN A 110 -4.97 10.17 -4.32
C ASN A 110 -3.77 10.28 -5.27
N ALA A 111 -3.61 11.45 -5.89
CA ALA A 111 -2.43 11.72 -6.73
C ALA A 111 -1.15 11.65 -5.89
N PHE A 112 -0.05 11.22 -6.51
CA PHE A 112 1.28 11.30 -5.93
C PHE A 112 1.57 12.72 -5.41
N GLN A 113 2.16 12.84 -4.23
CA GLN A 113 2.49 14.14 -3.62
C GLN A 113 4.00 14.37 -3.66
N ALA A 114 4.39 15.53 -4.19
CA ALA A 114 5.75 16.06 -4.09
C ALA A 114 5.74 17.48 -3.52
N GLY A 115 6.65 17.79 -2.60
CA GLY A 115 6.59 19.06 -1.90
C GLY A 115 7.90 19.52 -1.28
N TRP A 116 7.82 20.71 -0.68
CA TRP A 116 8.84 21.27 0.20
C TRP A 116 8.27 21.49 1.59
N CYS A 117 9.06 21.25 2.64
CA CYS A 117 8.71 21.46 4.04
C CYS A 117 9.78 22.34 4.72
N SER A 118 9.37 23.19 5.67
CA SER A 118 10.29 24.08 6.40
C SER A 118 11.04 23.42 7.57
N TRP A 119 10.60 22.25 8.04
CA TRP A 119 10.97 21.73 9.37
C TRP A 119 12.45 21.38 9.54
N TYR A 120 13.02 20.50 8.72
CA TYR A 120 14.37 19.92 8.93
C TYR A 120 15.55 20.85 8.59
N HIS A 121 15.25 22.14 8.40
CA HIS A 121 16.23 23.20 8.26
C HIS A 121 15.97 24.35 9.25
N PHE A 122 14.73 24.83 9.34
CA PHE A 122 14.40 25.98 10.19
C PHE A 122 13.91 25.61 11.59
N PHE A 123 13.40 24.39 11.77
CA PHE A 123 12.75 23.93 13.00
C PHE A 123 11.76 24.97 13.53
N HIS A 124 11.71 25.17 14.85
CA HIS A 124 10.86 26.15 15.50
C HIS A 124 11.16 27.61 15.13
N ASP A 125 12.29 27.89 14.45
CA ASP A 125 12.77 29.25 14.18
C ASP A 125 12.28 29.84 12.85
N VAL A 126 11.52 29.07 12.05
CA VAL A 126 10.98 29.53 10.78
C VAL A 126 10.24 30.87 10.89
N SER A 127 10.52 31.76 9.93
CA SER A 127 9.83 33.04 9.79
C SER A 127 9.16 33.20 8.43
N GLU A 128 8.26 34.17 8.29
CA GLU A 128 7.68 34.49 6.98
C GLU A 128 8.75 34.87 5.96
N ARG A 129 9.82 35.54 6.38
CA ARG A 129 10.95 35.86 5.50
C ARG A 129 11.62 34.60 4.95
N ASP A 130 11.81 33.59 5.79
CA ASP A 130 12.41 32.31 5.40
C ASP A 130 11.53 31.55 4.40
N LEU A 131 10.23 31.55 4.65
CA LEU A 131 9.26 30.97 3.74
C LEU A 131 9.27 31.69 2.38
N MET A 132 9.20 33.03 2.36
CA MET A 132 9.12 33.80 1.11
C MET A 132 10.39 33.65 0.26
N ARG A 133 11.59 33.66 0.85
CA ARG A 133 12.83 33.46 0.07
C ARG A 133 12.93 32.06 -0.53
N ASN A 134 12.43 31.04 0.17
CA ASN A 134 12.37 29.68 -0.34
C ASN A 134 11.32 29.55 -1.45
N LEU A 135 10.17 30.18 -1.28
CA LEU A 135 9.11 30.24 -2.28
C LEU A 135 9.58 30.90 -3.58
N GLU A 136 10.28 32.04 -3.49
CA GLU A 136 10.88 32.73 -4.63
C GLU A 136 11.92 31.85 -5.35
N ALA A 137 12.78 31.17 -4.58
CA ALA A 137 13.81 30.29 -5.14
C ALA A 137 13.24 29.02 -5.79
N LEU A 138 12.10 28.52 -5.31
CA LEU A 138 11.34 27.43 -5.93
C LEU A 138 10.66 27.89 -7.22
N ALA A 139 9.99 29.05 -7.20
CA ALA A 139 9.33 29.62 -8.37
C ALA A 139 10.32 29.97 -9.50
N ALA A 140 11.55 30.34 -9.15
CA ALA A 140 12.62 30.64 -10.09
C ALA A 140 13.46 29.40 -10.49
N ASP A 141 13.16 28.20 -9.98
CA ASP A 141 13.96 27.02 -10.26
C ASP A 141 13.87 26.59 -11.73
N THR A 142 15.04 26.43 -12.36
CA THR A 142 15.15 25.94 -13.74
C THR A 142 15.68 24.50 -13.83
N SER A 143 15.99 23.87 -12.69
CA SER A 143 16.45 22.47 -12.64
C SER A 143 15.32 21.48 -12.79
N GLY A 144 14.07 21.94 -12.60
CA GLY A 144 12.87 21.16 -12.81
C GLY A 144 12.46 20.34 -11.61
N ILE A 145 12.78 20.79 -10.38
CA ILE A 145 12.28 20.14 -9.16
C ILE A 145 10.74 20.17 -9.19
N PRO A 146 10.05 19.02 -9.29
CA PRO A 146 8.61 19.00 -9.44
C PRO A 146 7.93 19.14 -8.08
N VAL A 147 7.90 20.37 -7.55
CA VAL A 147 7.21 20.73 -6.31
C VAL A 147 5.74 21.04 -6.60
N GLN A 148 4.83 20.38 -5.89
CA GLN A 148 3.40 20.64 -5.96
C GLN A 148 2.92 21.38 -4.71
N VAL A 149 3.47 21.04 -3.54
CA VAL A 149 3.07 21.55 -2.23
C VAL A 149 4.23 22.32 -1.60
N VAL A 150 3.96 23.50 -1.05
CA VAL A 150 4.86 24.20 -0.13
C VAL A 150 4.20 24.21 1.24
N GLN A 151 4.80 23.48 2.18
CA GLN A 151 4.27 23.28 3.53
C GLN A 151 5.03 24.14 4.54
N LEU A 152 4.28 24.95 5.29
CA LEU A 152 4.76 25.61 6.50
C LEU A 152 4.57 24.66 7.70
N ASP A 153 5.67 24.21 8.28
CA ASP A 153 5.68 23.32 9.44
C ASP A 153 5.64 24.09 10.79
N ASP A 154 5.83 23.39 11.91
CA ASP A 154 5.85 23.96 13.27
C ASP A 154 6.75 25.20 13.38
N GLY A 155 6.21 26.28 13.95
CA GLY A 155 6.90 27.53 14.26
C GLY A 155 6.09 28.78 13.92
N PHE A 156 5.01 28.65 13.15
CA PHE A 156 4.15 29.80 12.83
C PHE A 156 3.25 30.19 13.99
N GLN A 157 2.73 29.23 14.74
CA GLN A 157 1.78 29.44 15.82
C GLN A 157 2.45 30.07 17.05
N PRO A 158 1.71 30.89 17.83
CA PRO A 158 2.23 31.52 19.03
C PRO A 158 2.35 30.53 20.20
N THR A 159 1.52 29.49 20.22
CA THR A 159 1.56 28.40 21.20
C THR A 159 0.76 27.20 20.69
N MET A 160 0.95 26.04 21.31
CA MET A 160 0.19 24.83 20.97
C MET A 160 -1.30 25.00 21.26
N GLY A 161 -2.14 24.75 20.26
CA GLY A 161 -3.60 24.84 20.34
C GLY A 161 -4.21 26.06 19.63
N ASP A 162 -3.44 27.13 19.42
CA ASP A 162 -3.95 28.36 18.82
C ASP A 162 -3.57 28.43 17.32
N TRP A 163 -4.19 27.58 16.51
CA TRP A 163 -3.77 27.29 15.12
C TRP A 163 -4.12 28.35 14.07
N LEU A 164 -5.11 29.21 14.33
CA LEU A 164 -5.60 30.19 13.35
C LEU A 164 -4.94 31.58 13.49
N GLU A 165 -4.24 31.83 14.59
CA GLU A 165 -3.59 33.10 14.87
C GLU A 165 -2.09 32.89 14.82
N PRO A 166 -1.37 33.36 13.78
CA PRO A 166 0.06 33.16 13.74
C PRO A 166 0.80 34.15 14.65
N SER A 167 2.04 33.80 14.99
CA SER A 167 2.96 34.63 15.78
C SER A 167 3.41 35.88 15.01
N VAL A 168 4.07 36.80 15.73
CA VAL A 168 4.64 38.03 15.17
C VAL A 168 5.68 37.80 14.06
N ARG A 169 6.18 36.57 13.88
CA ARG A 169 7.09 36.19 12.78
C ARG A 169 6.39 36.09 11.43
N PHE A 170 5.06 36.12 11.42
CA PHE A 170 4.21 36.03 10.22
C PHE A 170 3.27 37.24 10.14
N PRO A 171 3.82 38.45 9.91
CA PRO A 171 3.05 39.70 9.91
C PRO A 171 1.95 39.77 8.85
N SER A 172 2.01 38.98 7.77
CA SER A 172 0.94 38.93 6.76
C SER A 172 -0.27 38.07 7.16
N GLY A 173 -0.16 37.33 8.27
CA GLY A 173 -1.17 36.36 8.68
C GLY A 173 -1.19 35.10 7.80
N LEU A 174 -1.95 34.08 8.23
CA LEU A 174 -2.04 32.80 7.51
C LEU A 174 -2.65 32.94 6.11
N GLY A 175 -3.65 33.81 5.94
CA GLY A 175 -4.24 34.07 4.62
C GLY A 175 -3.25 34.75 3.66
N GLY A 176 -2.36 35.61 4.18
CA GLY A 176 -1.27 36.21 3.40
C GLY A 176 -0.27 35.16 2.90
N VAL A 177 0.13 34.26 3.80
CA VAL A 177 1.00 33.10 3.50
C VAL A 177 0.39 32.19 2.45
N ALA A 178 -0.84 31.69 2.67
CA ALA A 178 -1.51 30.80 1.73
C ALA A 178 -1.67 31.44 0.35
N SER A 179 -2.07 32.71 0.32
CA SER A 179 -2.20 33.47 -0.93
C SER A 179 -0.88 33.66 -1.66
N ALA A 180 0.23 33.87 -0.94
CA ALA A 180 1.56 33.99 -1.55
C ALA A 180 1.99 32.67 -2.21
N ILE A 181 1.83 31.55 -1.50
CA ILE A 181 2.16 30.21 -2.02
C ILE A 181 1.34 29.90 -3.29
N ARG A 182 0.04 30.16 -3.25
CA ARG A 182 -0.87 29.94 -4.40
C ARG A 182 -0.55 30.84 -5.59
N ARG A 183 -0.21 32.12 -5.36
CA ARG A 183 0.22 33.03 -6.44
C ARG A 183 1.52 32.59 -7.11
N ALA A 184 2.41 31.92 -6.37
CA ALA A 184 3.63 31.33 -6.92
C ALA A 184 3.37 30.02 -7.69
N GLY A 185 2.13 29.52 -7.74
CA GLY A 185 1.74 28.35 -8.52
C GLY A 185 1.77 27.02 -7.75
N PHE A 186 1.94 27.05 -6.44
CA PHE A 186 1.97 25.86 -5.58
C PHE A 186 0.70 25.72 -4.75
N ARG A 187 0.45 24.51 -4.26
CA ARG A 187 -0.56 24.23 -3.22
C ARG A 187 -0.01 24.59 -1.85
N ALA A 188 -0.84 25.25 -1.04
CA ALA A 188 -0.44 25.68 0.30
C ALA A 188 -0.66 24.55 1.31
N GLY A 189 0.42 24.18 2.01
CA GLY A 189 0.40 23.22 3.10
C GLY A 189 0.65 23.86 4.47
N ILE A 190 0.05 23.31 5.52
CA ILE A 190 0.27 23.74 6.90
C ILE A 190 0.29 22.57 7.88
N TRP A 191 1.14 22.67 8.89
CA TRP A 191 1.22 21.73 10.01
C TRP A 191 0.33 22.15 11.18
N THR A 192 -0.24 21.18 11.87
CA THR A 192 -0.90 21.36 13.16
C THR A 192 -0.68 20.11 14.02
N ALA A 193 -0.67 20.28 15.35
CA ALA A 193 -0.84 19.17 16.28
C ALA A 193 -2.27 19.25 16.85
N PRO A 194 -3.30 18.78 16.13
CA PRO A 194 -4.69 19.17 16.36
C PRO A 194 -5.22 18.90 17.77
N PHE A 195 -4.67 17.89 18.45
CA PHE A 195 -5.10 17.50 19.78
C PHE A 195 -4.23 18.06 20.90
N ALA A 196 -3.20 18.84 20.57
CA ALA A 196 -2.25 19.44 21.50
C ALA A 196 -2.69 20.84 21.90
N VAL A 197 -2.71 21.11 23.21
CA VAL A 197 -2.96 22.45 23.78
C VAL A 197 -1.98 22.75 24.91
N SER A 198 -1.44 23.97 24.97
CA SER A 198 -0.60 24.45 26.07
C SER A 198 -1.43 25.09 27.18
N ALA A 199 -0.84 25.28 28.38
CA ALA A 199 -1.50 25.94 29.51
C ALA A 199 -1.91 27.39 29.21
N GLU A 200 -1.14 28.08 28.37
CA GLU A 200 -1.31 29.47 27.97
C GLU A 200 -2.18 29.66 26.72
N SER A 201 -2.58 28.58 26.04
CA SER A 201 -3.46 28.65 24.87
C SER A 201 -4.82 29.29 25.19
N ARG A 202 -5.40 29.98 24.21
CA ARG A 202 -6.75 30.51 24.35
C ARG A 202 -7.78 29.39 24.48
N VAL A 203 -7.60 28.32 23.71
CA VAL A 203 -8.45 27.12 23.78
C VAL A 203 -8.54 26.61 25.22
N LEU A 204 -7.40 26.37 25.89
CA LEU A 204 -7.42 25.78 27.23
C LEU A 204 -7.79 26.78 28.33
N SER A 205 -7.49 28.07 28.16
CA SER A 205 -7.89 29.11 29.12
C SER A 205 -9.39 29.40 29.10
N GLN A 206 -10.03 29.34 27.93
CA GLN A 206 -11.48 29.50 27.76
C GLN A 206 -12.25 28.21 28.08
N HIS A 207 -11.68 27.05 27.75
CA HIS A 207 -12.32 25.75 27.92
C HIS A 207 -11.46 24.78 28.76
N PRO A 208 -11.31 25.01 30.07
CA PRO A 208 -10.43 24.21 30.93
C PRO A 208 -10.85 22.74 31.12
N HIS A 209 -12.06 22.37 30.67
CA HIS A 209 -12.63 21.03 30.76
C HIS A 209 -12.49 20.20 29.47
N TRP A 210 -12.05 20.81 28.36
CA TRP A 210 -11.89 20.15 27.05
C TRP A 210 -10.71 19.17 26.94
N VAL A 211 -10.04 18.85 28.05
CA VAL A 211 -8.82 18.03 28.04
C VAL A 211 -9.00 16.73 28.79
N LEU A 212 -8.29 15.69 28.34
CA LEU A 212 -8.17 14.43 29.05
C LEU A 212 -7.56 14.64 30.44
N ARG A 213 -7.92 13.75 31.36
CA ARG A 213 -7.51 13.82 32.77
C ARG A 213 -6.67 12.62 33.19
N ASP A 214 -5.78 12.88 34.14
CA ASP A 214 -5.07 11.88 34.95
C ASP A 214 -5.40 12.15 36.42
N GLY A 215 -6.46 11.49 36.91
CA GLY A 215 -7.12 11.85 38.16
C GLY A 215 -7.63 13.29 38.14
N GLU A 216 -7.29 14.08 39.16
CA GLU A 216 -7.67 15.50 39.23
C GLU A 216 -6.85 16.39 38.28
N SER A 217 -5.72 15.89 37.77
CA SER A 217 -4.80 16.66 36.93
C SER A 217 -5.15 16.55 35.45
N ARG A 218 -4.72 17.53 34.66
CA ARG A 218 -4.76 17.44 33.19
C ARG A 218 -3.75 16.39 32.73
N LEU A 219 -4.14 15.56 31.76
CA LEU A 219 -3.24 14.58 31.18
C LEU A 219 -2.11 15.31 30.45
N ARG A 220 -0.86 14.98 30.81
CA ARG A 220 0.34 15.44 30.12
C ARG A 220 0.57 14.56 28.89
N GLY A 221 0.43 15.14 27.70
CA GLY A 221 0.58 14.44 26.43
C GLY A 221 2.04 14.26 26.03
N THR A 222 2.81 15.35 26.06
CA THR A 222 4.25 15.34 25.78
C THR A 222 4.95 16.52 26.45
N TYR A 223 6.28 16.46 26.47
CA TYR A 223 7.14 17.51 27.01
C TYR A 223 8.03 18.07 25.90
N ASN A 224 7.94 19.38 25.66
CA ASN A 224 8.87 20.13 24.83
C ASN A 224 9.01 21.57 25.38
N PRO A 225 10.19 21.98 25.86
CA PRO A 225 10.39 23.32 26.42
C PRO A 225 10.25 24.46 25.39
N ALA A 226 10.24 24.17 24.09
CA ALA A 226 9.99 25.15 23.03
C ALA A 226 8.50 25.43 22.80
N TRP A 227 7.60 24.57 23.32
CA TRP A 227 6.16 24.62 22.98
C TRP A 227 5.27 25.28 24.03
N SER A 228 5.72 25.34 25.27
CA SER A 228 5.00 26.00 26.35
C SER A 228 5.93 26.49 27.44
N ARG A 229 5.47 27.45 28.25
CA ARG A 229 6.24 28.04 29.36
C ARG A 229 6.66 27.01 30.41
N ASP A 230 5.84 25.99 30.67
CA ASP A 230 6.13 24.91 31.62
C ASP A 230 6.70 23.65 30.94
N GLY A 231 6.88 23.70 29.62
CA GLY A 231 7.32 22.62 28.75
C GLY A 231 6.28 21.52 28.54
N TRP A 232 5.14 21.53 29.21
CA TRP A 232 4.10 20.50 29.06
C TRP A 232 3.04 20.90 28.04
N VAL A 233 2.65 19.91 27.23
CA VAL A 233 1.51 19.98 26.32
C VAL A 233 0.43 19.01 26.80
N TYR A 234 -0.81 19.48 26.82
CA TYR A 234 -1.99 18.75 27.28
C TYR A 234 -2.83 18.27 26.08
N VAL A 235 -3.73 17.35 26.36
CA VAL A 235 -4.45 16.59 25.31
C VAL A 235 -5.92 16.99 25.28
N LEU A 236 -6.41 17.52 24.17
CA LEU A 236 -7.84 17.71 23.93
C LEU A 236 -8.57 16.37 23.96
N ASP A 237 -9.83 16.38 24.38
CA ASP A 237 -10.67 15.20 24.58
C ASP A 237 -11.77 15.10 23.51
N PRO A 238 -11.56 14.32 22.43
CA PRO A 238 -12.56 14.14 21.37
C PRO A 238 -13.74 13.24 21.79
N SER A 239 -13.87 12.93 23.08
CA SER A 239 -15.09 12.35 23.63
C SER A 239 -16.21 13.39 23.78
N GLN A 240 -15.86 14.68 23.84
CA GLN A 240 -16.79 15.81 23.98
C GLN A 240 -17.20 16.38 22.61
N GLU A 241 -18.50 16.64 22.40
CA GLU A 241 -18.99 17.20 21.13
C GLU A 241 -18.40 18.59 20.83
N GLU A 242 -18.25 19.43 21.85
CA GLU A 242 -17.72 20.80 21.69
C GLU A 242 -16.26 20.79 21.19
N VAL A 243 -15.48 19.78 21.58
CA VAL A 243 -14.13 19.58 21.07
C VAL A 243 -14.16 19.14 19.60
N LEU A 244 -15.14 18.32 19.21
CA LEU A 244 -15.30 17.93 17.80
C LEU A 244 -15.73 19.11 16.93
N GLU A 245 -16.65 19.94 17.41
CA GLU A 245 -17.05 21.18 16.73
C GLU A 245 -15.86 22.13 16.55
N HIS A 246 -15.07 22.34 17.61
CA HIS A 246 -13.86 23.16 17.54
C HIS A 246 -12.85 22.65 16.49
N LEU A 247 -12.61 21.33 16.45
CA LEU A 247 -11.74 20.74 15.44
C LEU A 247 -12.31 20.96 14.03
N GLU A 248 -13.59 20.69 13.83
CA GLU A 248 -14.28 20.86 12.55
C GLU A 248 -14.19 22.30 12.04
N GLU A 249 -14.48 23.29 12.91
CA GLU A 249 -14.37 24.72 12.59
C GLU A 249 -12.94 25.16 12.30
N THR A 250 -11.96 24.67 13.08
CA THR A 250 -10.55 25.02 12.89
C THR A 250 -10.05 24.57 11.52
N PHE A 251 -10.35 23.33 11.13
CA PHE A 251 -9.90 22.80 9.85
C PHE A 251 -10.69 23.35 8.66
N SER A 252 -11.97 23.66 8.84
CA SER A 252 -12.75 24.42 7.86
C SER A 252 -12.14 25.80 7.61
N ALA A 253 -11.78 26.53 8.68
CA ALA A 253 -11.15 27.84 8.57
C ALA A 253 -9.76 27.78 7.89
N LEU A 254 -8.94 26.76 8.15
CA LEU A 254 -7.67 26.57 7.45
C LEU A 254 -7.87 26.34 5.95
N VAL A 255 -8.86 25.54 5.56
CA VAL A 255 -9.22 25.33 4.15
C VAL A 255 -9.73 26.60 3.51
N ASP A 256 -10.58 27.37 4.19
CA ASP A 256 -11.08 28.67 3.71
C ASP A 256 -9.96 29.70 3.49
N LEU A 257 -8.91 29.67 4.33
CA LEU A 257 -7.70 30.47 4.12
C LEU A 257 -6.88 30.04 2.90
N GLY A 258 -7.14 28.84 2.37
CA GLY A 258 -6.55 28.32 1.14
C GLY A 258 -5.51 27.21 1.35
N PHE A 259 -5.43 26.60 2.54
CA PHE A 259 -4.59 25.44 2.79
C PHE A 259 -5.35 24.16 2.41
N ASP A 260 -4.88 23.46 1.38
CA ASP A 260 -5.50 22.21 0.90
C ASP A 260 -4.62 20.97 1.16
N TYR A 261 -3.49 21.17 1.85
CA TYR A 261 -2.61 20.13 2.34
C TYR A 261 -2.40 20.35 3.85
N LEU A 262 -2.83 19.40 4.67
CA LEU A 262 -2.87 19.54 6.12
C LEU A 262 -2.05 18.41 6.75
N LYS A 263 -0.89 18.75 7.32
CA LYS A 263 -0.10 17.81 8.12
C LYS A 263 -0.61 17.84 9.56
N LEU A 264 -1.06 16.69 10.04
CA LEU A 264 -1.71 16.49 11.33
C LEU A 264 -0.80 15.64 12.22
N ASP A 265 -0.21 16.25 13.24
CA ASP A 265 0.88 15.64 14.02
C ASP A 265 0.46 15.32 15.46
N PHE A 266 1.27 14.50 16.15
CA PHE A 266 1.03 14.06 17.52
C PHE A 266 -0.34 13.38 17.69
N LEU A 267 -0.81 12.68 16.66
CA LEU A 267 -2.14 12.07 16.63
C LEU A 267 -2.31 10.94 17.66
N PHE A 268 -1.25 10.43 18.26
CA PHE A 268 -1.32 9.48 19.37
C PHE A 268 -1.98 10.05 20.63
N MET A 269 -2.01 11.37 20.81
CA MET A 269 -2.40 12.00 22.07
C MET A 269 -3.80 11.57 22.57
N PRO A 270 -4.90 11.64 21.79
CA PRO A 270 -6.22 11.19 22.25
C PRO A 270 -6.29 9.69 22.58
N ALA A 271 -5.38 8.91 21.99
CA ALA A 271 -5.22 7.49 22.20
C ALA A 271 -4.32 7.15 23.41
N MET A 272 -3.83 8.14 24.15
CA MET A 272 -3.10 7.92 25.41
C MET A 272 -4.04 7.45 26.52
N ARG A 273 -3.44 6.81 27.54
CA ARG A 273 -4.16 6.42 28.76
C ARG A 273 -4.51 7.67 29.56
N GLY A 274 -5.79 8.02 29.54
CA GLY A 274 -6.37 9.14 30.26
C GLY A 274 -7.90 9.04 30.29
N GLN A 275 -8.49 9.70 31.27
CA GLN A 275 -9.93 9.77 31.49
C GLN A 275 -10.52 10.85 30.57
N GLY A 276 -11.42 10.44 29.68
CA GLY A 276 -12.25 11.35 28.88
C GLY A 276 -13.59 11.60 29.55
N ALA A 277 -14.32 12.62 29.10
CA ALA A 277 -15.65 12.94 29.57
C ALA A 277 -16.66 11.82 29.32
N ASP A 278 -16.56 11.13 28.17
CA ASP A 278 -17.31 9.89 27.92
C ASP A 278 -16.42 8.65 28.18
N PRO A 279 -16.62 7.93 29.31
CA PRO A 279 -15.86 6.75 29.64
C PRO A 279 -16.29 5.50 28.86
N SER A 280 -17.37 5.56 28.08
CA SER A 280 -17.83 4.44 27.25
C SER A 280 -17.02 4.28 25.96
N LEU A 281 -16.24 5.29 25.58
CA LEU A 281 -15.42 5.29 24.39
C LEU A 281 -14.02 4.74 24.65
N THR A 282 -13.62 3.77 23.82
CA THR A 282 -12.25 3.28 23.81
C THR A 282 -11.28 4.36 23.35
N ARG A 283 -9.99 4.20 23.65
CA ARG A 283 -8.93 5.11 23.16
C ARG A 283 -8.89 5.20 21.63
N ALA A 284 -9.12 4.07 20.95
CA ALA A 284 -9.20 4.01 19.49
C ALA A 284 -10.41 4.80 18.96
N GLN A 285 -11.55 4.71 19.64
CA GLN A 285 -12.75 5.47 19.27
C GLN A 285 -12.57 6.97 19.48
N ARG A 286 -11.95 7.41 20.58
CA ARG A 286 -11.65 8.83 20.80
C ARG A 286 -10.80 9.41 19.67
N LEU A 287 -9.70 8.74 19.32
CA LEU A 287 -8.86 9.18 18.21
C LEU A 287 -9.64 9.22 16.89
N ARG A 288 -10.39 8.15 16.57
CA ARG A 288 -11.16 8.11 15.32
C ARG A 288 -12.22 9.21 15.24
N ARG A 289 -12.90 9.53 16.35
CA ARG A 289 -13.88 10.63 16.41
C ARG A 289 -13.21 11.98 16.12
N GLY A 290 -12.08 12.25 16.75
CA GLY A 290 -11.30 13.47 16.52
C GLY A 290 -10.87 13.61 15.07
N LEU A 291 -10.25 12.58 14.49
CA LEU A 291 -9.86 12.56 13.08
C LEU A 291 -11.06 12.70 12.14
N GLY A 292 -12.21 12.12 12.52
CA GLY A 292 -13.46 12.26 11.78
C GLY A 292 -13.96 13.70 11.75
N ALA A 293 -13.83 14.45 12.84
CA ALA A 293 -14.19 15.88 12.88
C ALA A 293 -13.24 16.72 12.02
N ILE A 294 -11.94 16.45 12.08
CA ILE A 294 -10.93 17.09 11.22
C ILE A 294 -11.27 16.85 9.74
N ARG A 295 -11.59 15.61 9.34
CA ARG A 295 -11.99 15.31 7.96
C ARG A 295 -13.27 16.05 7.54
N ARG A 296 -14.29 16.13 8.40
CA ARG A 296 -15.51 16.90 8.06
C ARG A 296 -15.21 18.38 7.84
N GLY A 297 -14.38 18.97 8.69
CA GLY A 297 -13.96 20.37 8.57
C GLY A 297 -13.12 20.62 7.33
N ALA A 298 -12.14 19.76 7.05
CA ALA A 298 -11.26 19.86 5.90
C ALA A 298 -11.95 19.57 4.56
N GLY A 299 -13.09 18.87 4.58
CA GLY A 299 -13.76 18.37 3.38
C GLY A 299 -13.05 17.18 2.73
N GLU A 300 -13.61 16.70 1.62
CA GLU A 300 -13.14 15.50 0.92
C GLU A 300 -11.93 15.75 0.00
N ASP A 301 -11.74 17.00 -0.43
CA ASP A 301 -10.72 17.37 -1.42
C ASP A 301 -9.36 17.73 -0.79
N ALA A 302 -9.35 18.21 0.46
CA ALA A 302 -8.11 18.51 1.16
C ALA A 302 -7.31 17.24 1.46
N PHE A 303 -6.00 17.30 1.23
CA PHE A 303 -5.09 16.20 1.50
C PHE A 303 -4.68 16.21 2.98
N LEU A 304 -5.04 15.16 3.72
CA LEU A 304 -4.64 15.00 5.12
C LEU A 304 -3.43 14.05 5.22
N LEU A 305 -2.30 14.57 5.71
CA LEU A 305 -1.12 13.81 6.07
C LEU A 305 -1.12 13.55 7.58
N GLY A 306 -1.34 12.31 8.00
CA GLY A 306 -1.18 11.91 9.41
C GLY A 306 0.29 11.78 9.82
N CYS A 307 0.63 12.21 11.02
CA CYS A 307 1.95 12.11 11.63
C CYS A 307 1.85 11.79 13.13
N GLY A 308 2.79 11.00 13.65
CA GLY A 308 2.77 10.53 15.03
C GLY A 308 1.46 9.81 15.41
N SER A 309 0.93 8.97 14.51
CA SER A 309 -0.41 8.38 14.65
C SER A 309 -0.38 6.87 14.92
N PRO A 310 -1.21 6.37 15.85
CA PRO A 310 -1.71 5.00 15.79
C PRO A 310 -2.37 4.78 14.42
N LEU A 311 -1.99 3.71 13.73
CA LEU A 311 -2.30 3.54 12.30
C LEU A 311 -3.78 3.25 12.04
N GLY A 312 -4.38 2.31 12.79
CA GLY A 312 -5.74 1.82 12.55
C GLY A 312 -6.85 2.86 12.59
N PRO A 313 -6.97 3.67 13.66
CA PRO A 313 -8.01 4.70 13.74
C PRO A 313 -8.01 5.71 12.59
N ALA A 314 -6.85 5.92 11.95
CA ALA A 314 -6.68 6.85 10.83
C ALA A 314 -7.07 6.27 9.46
N VAL A 315 -7.22 4.94 9.33
CA VAL A 315 -7.59 4.31 8.05
C VAL A 315 -8.97 4.82 7.59
N GLY A 316 -8.99 5.29 6.34
CA GLY A 316 -10.16 5.89 5.69
C GLY A 316 -10.39 7.37 5.99
N LEU A 317 -9.59 7.97 6.88
CA LEU A 317 -9.70 9.39 7.23
C LEU A 317 -8.56 10.22 6.66
N VAL A 318 -7.33 9.70 6.66
CA VAL A 318 -6.15 10.38 6.09
C VAL A 318 -5.84 9.89 4.67
N ASP A 319 -5.16 10.73 3.89
CA ASP A 319 -4.72 10.46 2.52
C ASP A 319 -3.26 10.02 2.43
N GLY A 320 -2.43 10.52 3.36
CA GLY A 320 -1.05 10.13 3.56
C GLY A 320 -0.76 9.86 5.04
N MET A 321 0.29 9.09 5.31
CA MET A 321 0.72 8.81 6.69
C MET A 321 2.24 8.69 6.77
N ARG A 322 2.85 9.42 7.72
CA ARG A 322 4.22 9.18 8.18
C ARG A 322 4.32 7.80 8.79
N ILE A 323 5.17 6.95 8.22
CA ILE A 323 5.28 5.53 8.63
C ILE A 323 6.52 5.23 9.48
N GLY A 324 7.30 6.23 9.88
CA GLY A 324 8.51 6.07 10.69
C GLY A 324 8.75 7.25 11.64
N PRO A 325 9.77 7.17 12.51
CA PRO A 325 10.23 8.32 13.28
C PRO A 325 10.74 9.43 12.35
N ASP A 326 11.03 10.60 12.92
CA ASP A 326 11.61 11.69 12.16
C ASP A 326 12.97 11.29 11.55
N VAL A 327 13.20 11.67 10.30
CA VAL A 327 14.57 11.80 9.77
C VAL A 327 15.31 12.88 10.56
N ALA A 328 16.63 12.89 10.49
CA ALA A 328 17.42 13.92 11.15
C ALA A 328 18.62 14.29 10.26
N PRO A 329 19.21 15.49 10.40
CA PRO A 329 20.48 15.83 9.76
C PRO A 329 21.68 15.04 10.33
N SER A 330 21.43 13.85 10.87
CA SER A 330 22.35 12.91 11.46
C SER A 330 21.86 11.49 11.18
N TRP A 331 22.82 10.56 11.03
CA TRP A 331 22.51 9.16 10.73
C TRP A 331 21.99 8.42 11.95
N GLU A 332 22.70 8.55 13.06
CA GLU A 332 22.37 8.01 14.38
C GLU A 332 21.62 9.04 15.23
N VAL A 333 20.98 8.57 16.30
CA VAL A 333 20.38 9.43 17.32
C VAL A 333 21.48 10.29 17.96
N ASP A 334 21.31 11.61 17.91
CA ASP A 334 22.27 12.60 18.43
C ASP A 334 21.76 13.38 19.65
N GLN A 335 20.69 12.90 20.29
CA GLN A 335 20.10 13.54 21.45
C GLN A 335 20.87 13.28 22.74
N PRO A 336 20.96 14.27 23.65
CA PRO A 336 21.75 14.17 24.88
C PRO A 336 21.18 13.17 25.90
N VAL A 337 19.87 12.90 25.84
CA VAL A 337 19.18 11.97 26.73
C VAL A 337 18.42 10.97 25.89
N VAL A 338 18.81 9.70 26.03
CA VAL A 338 18.16 8.57 25.35
C VAL A 338 17.63 7.64 26.43
N LEU A 339 16.30 7.50 26.49
CA LEU A 339 15.64 6.59 27.42
C LEU A 339 15.75 5.16 26.88
N PRO A 340 16.22 4.20 27.70
CA PRO A 340 16.35 2.81 27.27
C PRO A 340 15.03 2.22 26.74
N GLY A 341 15.08 1.68 25.53
CA GLY A 341 13.94 1.09 24.82
C GLY A 341 13.13 2.06 23.96
N LEU A 342 13.47 3.36 23.92
CA LEU A 342 12.83 4.36 23.04
C LEU A 342 13.78 4.87 21.95
N GLU A 343 14.98 4.31 21.82
CA GLU A 343 16.02 4.71 20.86
C GLU A 343 15.46 4.75 19.43
N GLU A 344 14.69 3.73 19.08
CA GLU A 344 14.13 3.54 17.73
C GLU A 344 12.95 4.49 17.41
N MET A 345 12.54 5.31 18.36
CA MET A 345 11.49 6.33 18.16
C MET A 345 12.06 7.74 18.07
N LEU A 346 13.36 7.93 18.37
CA LEU A 346 14.00 9.23 18.31
C LEU A 346 14.40 9.60 16.87
N PRO A 347 14.49 10.90 16.54
CA PRO A 347 14.93 11.37 15.24
C PRO A 347 16.28 10.78 14.83
N SER A 348 16.31 10.16 13.64
CA SER A 348 17.50 9.50 13.07
C SER A 348 17.20 9.10 11.63
N THR A 349 18.09 9.46 10.69
CA THR A 349 17.94 9.03 9.29
C THR A 349 17.98 7.50 9.14
N ARG A 350 18.83 6.81 9.90
CA ARG A 350 18.94 5.34 9.86
C ARG A 350 17.63 4.66 10.27
N THR A 351 17.03 5.09 11.38
CA THR A 351 15.82 4.47 11.94
C THR A 351 14.57 4.81 11.12
N ALA A 352 14.51 6.01 10.55
CA ALA A 352 13.48 6.40 9.59
C ALA A 352 13.52 5.49 8.35
N LEU A 353 14.69 5.30 7.73
CA LEU A 353 14.87 4.39 6.58
C LEU A 353 14.45 2.95 6.90
N ARG A 354 14.83 2.45 8.08
CA ARG A 354 14.42 1.12 8.53
C ARG A 354 12.89 0.96 8.51
N SER A 355 12.19 1.95 9.08
CA SER A 355 10.72 1.97 9.16
C SER A 355 10.07 2.12 7.79
N THR A 356 10.65 2.93 6.91
CA THR A 356 10.22 3.08 5.50
C THR A 356 10.16 1.75 4.80
N PHE A 357 11.22 0.95 4.89
CA PHE A 357 11.23 -0.37 4.27
C PHE A 357 10.28 -1.35 4.98
N ALA A 358 10.28 -1.39 6.32
CA ALA A 358 9.45 -2.33 7.08
C ALA A 358 7.94 -2.14 6.86
N ARG A 359 7.50 -0.91 6.61
CA ARG A 359 6.08 -0.54 6.41
C ARG A 359 5.71 -0.23 4.96
N GLN A 360 6.59 -0.58 4.02
CA GLN A 360 6.40 -0.33 2.59
C GLN A 360 5.08 -0.95 2.05
N PHE A 361 4.67 -2.10 2.59
CA PHE A 361 3.46 -2.81 2.15
C PHE A 361 2.16 -2.01 2.37
N LEU A 362 2.16 -0.96 3.20
CA LEU A 362 1.00 -0.10 3.46
C LEU A 362 0.70 0.89 2.31
N HIS A 363 1.72 1.25 1.54
CA HIS A 363 1.62 2.22 0.46
C HIS A 363 0.61 1.76 -0.61
N ARG A 364 -0.29 2.67 -1.02
CA ARG A 364 -1.40 2.43 -1.95
C ARG A 364 -2.38 1.35 -1.51
N ARG A 365 -2.32 0.89 -0.26
CA ARG A 365 -3.29 -0.04 0.34
C ARG A 365 -4.12 0.62 1.42
N LEU A 366 -3.47 1.39 2.30
CA LEU A 366 -4.15 2.23 3.31
C LEU A 366 -4.18 3.72 2.93
N TRP A 367 -3.09 4.21 2.33
CA TRP A 367 -2.82 5.63 2.05
C TRP A 367 -1.57 5.77 1.16
N LEU A 368 -1.12 6.98 0.90
CA LEU A 368 0.26 7.25 0.47
C LEU A 368 1.20 7.16 1.68
N ASN A 369 2.30 6.40 1.57
CA ASN A 369 3.29 6.37 2.64
C ASN A 369 4.13 7.65 2.54
N ASP A 370 4.37 8.29 3.67
CA ASP A 370 5.34 9.36 3.80
C ASP A 370 6.59 8.78 4.51
N PRO A 371 7.72 8.61 3.78
CA PRO A 371 8.99 8.16 4.33
C PRO A 371 9.72 9.25 5.12
N ASP A 372 9.06 10.40 5.33
CA ASP A 372 9.59 11.65 5.83
C ASP A 372 10.50 12.39 4.84
N CYS A 373 11.00 13.57 5.24
CA CYS A 373 11.62 14.48 4.30
C CYS A 373 12.96 13.99 3.75
N LEU A 374 13.16 14.19 2.45
CA LEU A 374 14.48 14.16 1.82
C LEU A 374 15.30 15.38 2.27
N MET A 375 16.58 15.15 2.60
CA MET A 375 17.57 16.19 2.82
C MET A 375 18.77 15.92 1.92
N VAL A 376 19.15 16.90 1.09
CA VAL A 376 20.25 16.78 0.12
C VAL A 376 21.33 17.84 0.31
N ARG A 377 21.13 18.80 1.22
CA ARG A 377 22.13 19.84 1.51
C ARG A 377 23.47 19.22 1.93
N SER A 378 24.56 19.82 1.47
CA SER A 378 25.93 19.48 1.89
C SER A 378 26.50 20.37 3.00
N GLN A 379 25.69 21.30 3.51
CA GLN A 379 26.05 22.24 4.58
C GLN A 379 25.00 22.16 5.68
N GLU A 380 25.36 22.52 6.91
CA GLU A 380 24.42 22.49 8.06
C GLU A 380 23.73 21.13 8.24
N THR A 381 24.53 20.08 8.06
CA THR A 381 24.15 18.69 8.26
C THR A 381 25.36 17.90 8.76
N SER A 382 25.11 16.88 9.57
CA SER A 382 26.10 15.87 9.97
C SER A 382 26.06 14.64 9.07
N LEU A 383 25.11 14.57 8.13
CA LEU A 383 25.06 13.51 7.12
C LEU A 383 26.23 13.67 6.14
N SER A 384 26.97 12.59 5.95
CA SER A 384 27.88 12.41 4.83
C SER A 384 27.12 12.36 3.51
N SER A 385 27.85 12.50 2.40
CA SER A 385 27.28 12.32 1.07
C SER A 385 26.71 10.90 0.88
N SER A 386 27.36 9.88 1.43
CA SER A 386 26.90 8.49 1.37
C SER A 386 25.57 8.30 2.11
N GLU A 387 25.44 8.85 3.32
CA GLU A 387 24.21 8.76 4.12
C GLU A 387 23.06 9.53 3.47
N SER A 388 23.35 10.70 2.89
CA SER A 388 22.37 11.49 2.12
C SER A 388 21.91 10.74 0.86
N ALA A 389 22.84 10.07 0.15
CA ALA A 389 22.51 9.21 -0.97
C ALA A 389 21.66 7.99 -0.55
N SER A 390 21.92 7.43 0.62
CA SER A 390 21.13 6.34 1.21
C SER A 390 19.71 6.77 1.59
N LEU A 391 19.54 7.97 2.16
CA LEU A 391 18.21 8.57 2.37
C LEU A 391 17.47 8.72 1.03
N ALA A 392 18.14 9.32 0.04
CA ALA A 392 17.58 9.50 -1.30
C ALA A 392 17.20 8.17 -1.97
N ALA A 393 18.01 7.12 -1.81
CA ALA A 393 17.72 5.78 -2.32
C ALA A 393 16.46 5.19 -1.69
N GLY A 394 16.35 5.27 -0.37
CA GLY A 394 15.19 4.74 0.36
C GLY A 394 13.91 5.48 0.00
N VAL A 395 13.96 6.82 -0.04
CA VAL A 395 12.81 7.65 -0.44
C VAL A 395 12.40 7.35 -1.88
N ALA A 396 13.34 7.34 -2.84
CA ALA A 396 13.04 7.10 -4.25
C ALA A 396 12.42 5.71 -4.49
N LEU A 397 13.01 4.66 -3.90
CA LEU A 397 12.56 3.29 -4.09
C LEU A 397 11.26 2.97 -3.34
N SER A 398 10.89 3.76 -2.33
CA SER A 398 9.61 3.57 -1.66
C SER A 398 8.41 3.80 -2.60
N GLY A 399 8.56 4.62 -3.65
CA GLY A 399 7.42 5.12 -4.44
C GLY A 399 6.43 5.95 -3.63
N GLY A 400 6.70 6.20 -2.34
CA GLY A 400 5.88 7.03 -1.46
C GLY A 400 5.98 8.51 -1.80
N MET A 401 5.37 9.34 -0.96
CA MET A 401 5.44 10.79 -1.06
C MET A 401 6.89 11.25 -1.03
N VAL A 402 7.20 12.34 -1.74
CA VAL A 402 8.54 12.96 -1.69
C VAL A 402 8.41 14.42 -1.30
N VAL A 403 8.59 14.68 -0.02
CA VAL A 403 8.76 16.05 0.49
C VAL A 403 10.23 16.24 0.79
N PHE A 404 10.84 17.35 0.39
CA PHE A 404 12.22 17.67 0.78
C PHE A 404 12.25 18.89 1.69
N SER A 405 13.30 19.00 2.52
CA SER A 405 13.37 20.04 3.55
C SER A 405 14.79 20.58 3.71
N ASP A 406 15.11 21.58 2.89
CA ASP A 406 16.38 22.32 2.89
C ASP A 406 16.13 23.81 2.56
N ASP A 407 17.04 24.71 2.93
CA ASP A 407 17.02 26.10 2.46
C ASP A 407 17.41 26.16 0.97
N VAL A 408 16.39 26.23 0.11
CA VAL A 408 16.46 26.16 -1.35
C VAL A 408 17.48 27.13 -1.94
N PRO A 409 17.56 28.41 -1.53
CA PRO A 409 18.63 29.33 -1.96
C PRO A 409 20.06 28.81 -1.76
N LEU A 410 20.30 27.94 -0.77
CA LEU A 410 21.62 27.39 -0.45
C LEU A 410 21.93 26.10 -1.23
N LEU A 411 20.94 25.50 -1.89
CA LEU A 411 21.12 24.28 -2.67
C LEU A 411 21.93 24.53 -3.94
N LYS A 412 23.02 23.77 -4.08
CA LYS A 412 23.87 23.70 -5.27
C LYS A 412 23.10 23.07 -6.44
N PRO A 413 23.48 23.34 -7.70
CA PRO A 413 22.83 22.73 -8.86
C PRO A 413 22.74 21.19 -8.82
N ALA A 414 23.80 20.53 -8.31
CA ALA A 414 23.81 19.07 -8.17
C ALA A 414 22.82 18.56 -7.12
N GLU A 415 22.62 19.29 -6.02
CA GLU A 415 21.67 18.95 -4.96
C GLU A 415 20.23 19.15 -5.47
N ARG A 416 19.96 20.22 -6.22
CA ARG A 416 18.68 20.45 -6.89
C ARG A 416 18.33 19.33 -7.87
N ASN A 417 19.28 18.92 -8.70
CA ASN A 417 19.13 17.78 -9.62
C ASN A 417 18.87 16.47 -8.86
N ALA A 418 19.52 16.27 -7.70
CA ALA A 418 19.27 15.11 -6.86
C ALA A 418 17.81 15.06 -6.39
N VAL A 419 17.24 16.17 -5.91
CA VAL A 419 15.81 16.24 -5.57
C VAL A 419 14.94 15.90 -6.77
N ALA A 420 15.18 16.53 -7.93
CA ALA A 420 14.40 16.28 -9.14
C ALA A 420 14.42 14.80 -9.57
N ASN A 421 15.58 14.15 -9.50
CA ASN A 421 15.75 12.74 -9.84
C ASN A 421 15.03 11.81 -8.85
N VAL A 422 15.11 12.10 -7.55
CA VAL A 422 14.41 11.31 -6.52
C VAL A 422 12.90 11.39 -6.73
N VAL A 423 12.36 12.59 -6.93
CA VAL A 423 10.92 12.75 -7.17
C VAL A 423 10.49 12.06 -8.46
N ALA A 424 11.27 12.20 -9.54
CA ALA A 424 10.96 11.56 -10.82
C ALA A 424 10.94 10.03 -10.72
N LEU A 425 11.88 9.43 -9.97
CA LEU A 425 11.94 7.99 -9.78
C LEU A 425 10.80 7.49 -8.87
N ALA A 426 10.55 8.14 -7.74
CA ALA A 426 9.46 7.77 -6.83
C ALA A 426 8.10 7.84 -7.55
N ASN A 427 7.83 8.93 -8.27
CA ASN A 427 6.60 9.09 -9.05
C ASN A 427 6.49 8.04 -10.16
N ARG A 428 7.60 7.68 -10.81
CA ARG A 428 7.60 6.61 -11.82
C ARG A 428 7.22 5.27 -11.20
N ILE A 429 7.81 4.90 -10.07
CA ILE A 429 7.50 3.65 -9.34
C ILE A 429 6.04 3.63 -8.93
N ASP A 430 5.53 4.72 -8.34
CA ASP A 430 4.14 4.85 -7.93
C ASP A 430 3.16 4.72 -9.11
N ALA A 431 3.37 5.51 -10.17
CA ALA A 431 2.52 5.53 -11.35
C ALA A 431 2.55 4.19 -12.09
N GLY A 432 3.73 3.57 -12.21
CA GLY A 432 3.92 2.28 -12.86
C GLY A 432 3.32 1.12 -12.09
N GLY A 433 2.88 1.33 -10.85
CA GLY A 433 2.07 0.38 -10.09
C GLY A 433 0.58 0.39 -10.45
N GLY A 434 0.13 1.30 -11.32
CA GLY A 434 -1.27 1.36 -11.75
C GLY A 434 -2.26 1.68 -10.62
N GLY A 435 -1.80 2.33 -9.55
CA GLY A 435 -2.56 2.54 -8.32
C GLY A 435 -2.28 1.52 -7.21
N ARG A 436 -1.23 0.69 -7.35
CA ARG A 436 -0.75 -0.25 -6.33
C ARG A 436 0.70 0.06 -5.96
N GLY A 437 1.04 -0.19 -4.70
CA GLY A 437 2.42 -0.10 -4.23
C GLY A 437 3.18 -1.33 -4.70
N THR A 438 4.23 -1.11 -5.49
CA THR A 438 5.03 -2.15 -6.15
C THR A 438 6.37 -2.41 -5.50
N ALA A 439 6.80 -1.56 -4.57
CA ALA A 439 8.03 -1.75 -3.83
C ALA A 439 7.88 -2.84 -2.76
N ARG A 440 8.86 -3.75 -2.70
CA ARG A 440 8.91 -4.92 -1.82
C ARG A 440 10.29 -5.03 -1.19
N VAL A 441 10.34 -5.47 0.06
CA VAL A 441 11.61 -5.79 0.72
C VAL A 441 12.00 -7.22 0.35
N ALA A 442 13.09 -7.38 -0.38
CA ALA A 442 13.51 -8.66 -0.96
C ALA A 442 14.39 -9.50 -0.03
N TRP A 443 15.11 -8.86 0.90
CA TRP A 443 15.95 -9.52 1.89
C TRP A 443 15.78 -8.85 3.25
N PRO A 444 15.52 -9.60 4.34
CA PRO A 444 15.17 -9.01 5.62
C PRO A 444 16.33 -8.26 6.27
N GLN A 445 15.92 -7.29 7.08
CA GLN A 445 16.73 -6.47 7.97
C GLN A 445 17.04 -7.26 9.23
N ASP A 446 18.28 -7.67 9.42
CA ASP A 446 18.81 -7.67 10.78
C ASP A 446 18.89 -6.19 11.23
N ALA A 447 18.70 -5.89 12.52
CA ALA A 447 18.46 -4.53 13.03
C ALA A 447 19.53 -3.47 12.69
N GLY A 448 20.65 -3.86 12.07
CA GLY A 448 21.66 -2.97 11.48
C GLY A 448 22.29 -3.50 10.18
N GLY A 449 21.64 -4.43 9.47
CA GLY A 449 22.16 -5.03 8.23
C GLY A 449 21.72 -4.28 6.95
N PRO A 450 22.22 -4.70 5.77
CA PRO A 450 21.78 -4.14 4.50
C PRO A 450 20.33 -4.51 4.18
N CYS A 451 19.56 -3.53 3.75
CA CYS A 451 18.19 -3.68 3.28
C CYS A 451 18.19 -3.79 1.76
N LEU A 452 17.50 -4.77 1.20
CA LEU A 452 17.31 -4.90 -0.25
C LEU A 452 15.86 -4.60 -0.63
N VAL A 453 15.65 -3.67 -1.54
CA VAL A 453 14.33 -3.25 -2.02
C VAL A 453 14.22 -3.48 -3.52
N GLU A 454 13.16 -4.16 -3.91
CA GLU A 454 12.75 -4.37 -5.30
C GLU A 454 11.55 -3.46 -5.58
N SER A 455 11.64 -2.60 -6.59
CA SER A 455 10.57 -1.68 -6.99
C SER A 455 10.26 -1.84 -8.47
N ARG A 456 8.98 -1.84 -8.84
CA ARG A 456 8.55 -2.01 -10.23
C ARG A 456 7.83 -0.77 -10.72
N ALA A 457 8.12 -0.37 -11.94
CA ALA A 457 7.32 0.60 -12.68
C ALA A 457 7.00 0.01 -14.03
N GLY A 458 5.79 -0.52 -14.16
CA GLY A 458 5.40 -1.32 -15.29
C GLY A 458 6.35 -2.48 -15.58
N ARG A 459 7.00 -2.46 -16.75
CA ARG A 459 7.94 -3.53 -17.13
C ARG A 459 9.35 -3.35 -16.57
N ASP A 460 9.64 -2.18 -16.02
CA ASP A 460 10.97 -1.84 -15.50
C ASP A 460 11.08 -2.28 -14.03
N LEU A 461 12.29 -2.70 -13.66
CA LEU A 461 12.64 -3.16 -12.33
C LEU A 461 13.81 -2.36 -11.77
N TRP A 462 13.62 -1.77 -10.60
CA TRP A 462 14.70 -1.19 -9.81
C TRP A 462 15.01 -2.12 -8.65
N LEU A 463 16.28 -2.40 -8.48
CA LEU A 463 16.79 -3.10 -7.31
C LEU A 463 17.75 -2.16 -6.61
N GLY A 464 17.50 -1.87 -5.35
CA GLY A 464 18.41 -1.06 -4.56
C GLY A 464 18.70 -1.67 -3.21
N ALA A 465 19.90 -1.40 -2.72
CA ALA A 465 20.31 -1.79 -1.40
C ALA A 465 20.81 -0.59 -0.62
N VAL A 466 20.53 -0.58 0.68
CA VAL A 466 21.02 0.41 1.65
C VAL A 466 21.65 -0.33 2.81
N ASN A 467 22.94 -0.10 3.07
CA ASN A 467 23.63 -0.64 4.23
C ASN A 467 23.34 0.26 5.44
N LEU A 468 22.49 -0.21 6.37
CA LEU A 468 22.19 0.55 7.59
C LEU A 468 23.28 0.42 8.67
N GLY A 469 24.24 -0.49 8.47
CA GLY A 469 25.25 -0.84 9.46
C GLY A 469 26.54 -0.03 9.37
N ASN A 470 27.37 -0.21 10.40
CA ASN A 470 28.66 0.47 10.58
C ASN A 470 29.84 -0.26 9.94
N GLU A 471 29.60 -1.42 9.33
CA GLU A 471 30.62 -2.23 8.66
C GLU A 471 30.21 -2.45 7.20
N ALA A 472 31.20 -2.71 6.33
CA ALA A 472 30.93 -3.08 4.95
C ALA A 472 30.15 -4.39 4.88
N ALA A 473 29.17 -4.47 3.99
CA ALA A 473 28.26 -5.59 3.88
C ALA A 473 28.09 -6.05 2.43
N LEU A 474 27.89 -7.36 2.26
CA LEU A 474 27.50 -7.97 1.00
C LEU A 474 25.98 -8.17 1.00
N CYS A 475 25.30 -7.66 -0.02
CA CYS A 475 23.86 -7.81 -0.18
C CYS A 475 23.56 -8.66 -1.43
N PRO A 476 23.29 -9.98 -1.27
CA PRO A 476 23.07 -10.87 -2.40
C PRO A 476 21.75 -10.57 -3.11
N PHE A 477 21.74 -10.70 -4.44
CA PHE A 477 20.50 -10.65 -5.21
C PHE A 477 19.67 -11.91 -4.94
N PRO A 478 18.32 -11.83 -4.99
CA PRO A 478 17.46 -13.01 -4.88
C PRO A 478 17.83 -14.07 -5.93
N ALA A 479 17.73 -15.35 -5.58
CA ALA A 479 18.14 -16.43 -6.49
C ALA A 479 17.41 -16.41 -7.85
N ASP A 480 16.13 -16.00 -7.84
CA ASP A 480 15.27 -15.89 -9.03
C ASP A 480 15.30 -14.49 -9.67
N SER A 481 16.21 -13.64 -9.22
CA SER A 481 16.43 -12.32 -9.78
C SER A 481 16.89 -12.42 -11.24
N VAL A 482 16.22 -11.68 -12.11
CA VAL A 482 16.62 -11.47 -13.51
C VAL A 482 17.98 -10.76 -13.68
N PHE A 483 18.53 -10.20 -12.59
CA PHE A 483 19.83 -9.52 -12.61
C PHE A 483 20.95 -10.58 -12.68
N SER A 484 21.19 -11.11 -13.88
CA SER A 484 22.28 -12.06 -14.15
C SER A 484 23.64 -11.37 -14.37
N SER A 485 23.62 -10.11 -14.79
CA SER A 485 24.75 -9.18 -14.81
C SER A 485 24.20 -7.76 -14.95
N PRO A 486 24.23 -6.91 -13.91
CA PRO A 486 23.71 -5.55 -14.03
C PRO A 486 24.57 -4.73 -14.98
N ALA A 487 23.95 -4.12 -16.00
CA ALA A 487 24.43 -2.83 -16.43
C ALA A 487 24.29 -1.91 -15.21
N VAL A 488 25.42 -1.54 -14.59
CA VAL A 488 25.43 -0.52 -13.55
C VAL A 488 24.80 0.72 -14.18
N SER A 489 23.66 1.17 -13.67
CA SER A 489 23.11 2.44 -14.11
C SER A 489 24.18 3.50 -13.83
N PRO A 490 24.58 4.31 -14.83
CA PRO A 490 25.36 5.51 -14.56
C PRO A 490 24.62 6.29 -13.46
N ASN A 491 25.36 6.77 -12.46
CA ASN A 491 24.92 7.62 -11.35
C ASN A 491 23.44 8.05 -11.41
N TRP A 492 22.54 7.24 -10.87
CA TRP A 492 21.11 7.59 -10.82
C TRP A 492 20.88 8.85 -9.94
N LEU A 493 21.86 9.18 -9.09
CA LEU A 493 22.02 10.42 -8.33
C LEU A 493 23.36 11.09 -8.68
N ASP A 494 23.44 11.76 -9.83
CA ASP A 494 24.54 12.66 -10.13
C ASP A 494 24.60 13.76 -9.05
N GLY A 495 25.69 13.79 -8.26
CA GLY A 495 25.94 14.84 -7.26
C GLY A 495 26.03 14.39 -5.80
N LEU A 496 25.42 13.25 -5.41
CA LEU A 496 25.43 12.76 -4.02
C LEU A 496 26.43 11.63 -3.76
N GLY A 497 27.22 11.22 -4.76
CA GLY A 497 28.28 10.22 -4.59
C GLY A 497 27.74 8.82 -4.26
N SER A 498 27.42 8.03 -5.28
CA SER A 498 27.09 6.62 -5.09
C SER A 498 28.38 5.77 -5.00
N PRO A 499 28.58 4.95 -3.95
CA PRO A 499 29.69 4.03 -3.92
C PRO A 499 29.60 2.99 -5.04
N ARG A 500 30.78 2.71 -5.61
CA ARG A 500 31.01 1.80 -6.73
C ARG A 500 31.23 0.38 -6.21
N SER A 501 30.36 -0.56 -6.56
CA SER A 501 30.74 -1.80 -7.26
C SER A 501 29.59 -2.82 -7.22
N VAL A 502 29.06 -3.14 -8.39
CA VAL A 502 28.38 -4.42 -8.61
C VAL A 502 29.48 -5.42 -8.94
N SER A 503 29.66 -6.44 -8.11
CA SER A 503 30.54 -7.54 -8.48
C SER A 503 29.79 -8.48 -9.42
N SER A 504 30.15 -8.45 -10.71
CA SER A 504 29.53 -9.32 -11.73
C SER A 504 29.79 -10.80 -11.49
N SER A 505 30.78 -11.17 -10.68
CA SER A 505 31.10 -12.57 -10.34
C SER A 505 30.25 -13.14 -9.21
N THR A 506 29.64 -12.32 -8.34
CA THR A 506 28.97 -12.77 -7.10
C THR A 506 27.46 -12.48 -7.02
N ARG A 507 26.83 -11.86 -8.03
CA ARG A 507 25.39 -11.49 -8.01
C ARG A 507 24.97 -10.81 -6.69
N ALA A 508 25.70 -9.78 -6.30
CA ALA A 508 25.49 -9.06 -5.04
C ALA A 508 25.93 -7.60 -5.15
N PHE A 509 25.37 -6.73 -4.31
CA PHE A 509 25.97 -5.44 -4.00
C PHE A 509 27.06 -5.60 -2.94
N GLN A 510 28.18 -4.93 -3.13
CA GLN A 510 29.16 -4.72 -2.08
C GLN A 510 29.08 -3.27 -1.63
N LEU A 511 28.66 -3.05 -0.39
CA LEU A 511 28.38 -1.72 0.16
C LEU A 511 29.32 -1.45 1.34
N GLU A 512 29.95 -0.28 1.34
CA GLU A 512 30.61 0.24 2.55
C GLU A 512 29.57 0.54 3.64
N ALA A 513 30.03 0.89 4.85
CA ALA A 513 29.13 1.38 5.89
C ALA A 513 28.27 2.56 5.35
N HIS A 514 26.96 2.54 5.65
CA HIS A 514 26.00 3.61 5.31
C HIS A 514 25.81 3.87 3.80
N ALA A 515 26.37 3.01 2.96
CA ALA A 515 26.32 3.12 1.51
C ALA A 515 25.01 2.60 0.93
N SER A 516 24.65 3.11 -0.25
CA SER A 516 23.57 2.58 -1.06
C SER A 516 23.97 2.37 -2.51
N ALA A 517 23.24 1.49 -3.18
CA ALA A 517 23.34 1.26 -4.62
C ALA A 517 21.93 1.05 -5.18
N VAL A 518 21.69 1.54 -6.40
CA VAL A 518 20.45 1.28 -7.14
C VAL A 518 20.82 0.90 -8.57
N VAL A 519 20.23 -0.19 -9.05
CA VAL A 519 20.33 -0.63 -10.44
C VAL A 519 18.95 -0.68 -11.05
N HIS A 520 18.90 -0.39 -12.34
CA HIS A 520 17.69 -0.42 -13.14
C HIS A 520 17.85 -1.50 -14.21
N ALA A 521 16.89 -2.40 -14.30
CA ALA A 521 16.75 -3.33 -15.40
C ALA A 521 15.44 -3.03 -16.15
N PRO A 522 15.54 -2.47 -17.37
CA PRO A 522 14.37 -2.15 -18.16
C PRO A 522 13.71 -3.42 -18.71
N ARG A 523 12.38 -3.38 -18.85
CA ARG A 523 11.57 -4.41 -19.51
C ARG A 523 11.82 -5.85 -19.07
N VAL A 524 12.07 -6.03 -17.78
CA VAL A 524 12.29 -7.33 -17.14
C VAL A 524 11.03 -8.16 -17.08
N LEU A 525 9.90 -7.51 -16.81
CA LEU A 525 8.64 -8.20 -16.59
C LEU A 525 8.20 -8.86 -17.89
N LYS A 526 7.98 -10.17 -17.85
CA LYS A 526 7.50 -10.98 -18.98
C LYS A 526 6.01 -11.26 -18.78
N PRO A 527 5.11 -10.35 -19.19
CA PRO A 527 3.69 -10.54 -18.95
C PRO A 527 3.16 -11.69 -19.82
N ALA A 528 2.16 -12.40 -19.31
CA ALA A 528 1.37 -13.37 -20.06
C ALA A 528 -0.10 -13.23 -19.65
N VAL A 529 -1.01 -13.15 -20.61
CA VAL A 529 -2.44 -12.94 -20.39
C VAL A 529 -3.20 -14.26 -20.52
N PHE A 530 -3.98 -14.57 -19.50
CA PHE A 530 -4.87 -15.72 -19.40
C PHE A 530 -6.30 -15.23 -19.25
N CYS A 531 -7.08 -15.33 -20.31
CA CYS A 531 -8.44 -14.80 -20.35
C CYS A 531 -9.46 -15.95 -20.25
N ASP A 532 -10.46 -15.82 -19.38
CA ASP A 532 -11.66 -16.62 -19.49
C ASP A 532 -12.40 -16.33 -20.81
N PHE A 533 -13.19 -17.30 -21.27
CA PHE A 533 -14.00 -17.14 -22.47
C PHE A 533 -15.42 -16.67 -22.16
N ASP A 534 -16.20 -17.49 -21.46
CA ASP A 534 -17.65 -17.40 -21.39
C ASP A 534 -18.10 -16.32 -20.39
N GLY A 535 -18.63 -15.19 -20.89
CA GLY A 535 -18.98 -14.03 -20.05
C GLY A 535 -17.85 -13.02 -19.93
N THR A 536 -16.63 -13.39 -20.34
CA THR A 536 -15.43 -12.54 -20.32
C THR A 536 -14.96 -12.13 -21.72
N PHE A 537 -14.54 -13.08 -22.57
CA PHE A 537 -14.11 -12.81 -23.94
C PHE A 537 -15.27 -12.87 -24.94
N SER A 538 -16.32 -13.63 -24.62
CA SER A 538 -17.63 -13.59 -25.26
C SER A 538 -18.65 -12.93 -24.34
N LEU A 539 -19.68 -12.32 -24.92
CA LEU A 539 -20.76 -11.68 -24.15
C LEU A 539 -21.73 -12.71 -23.52
N ARG A 540 -21.80 -13.92 -24.09
CA ARG A 540 -22.72 -14.98 -23.68
C ARG A 540 -21.96 -16.26 -23.39
N ASP A 541 -22.28 -16.87 -22.25
CA ASP A 541 -21.89 -18.25 -21.95
C ASP A 541 -22.61 -19.22 -22.90
N VAL A 542 -21.81 -19.92 -23.71
CA VAL A 542 -22.27 -20.86 -24.74
C VAL A 542 -22.96 -22.07 -24.10
N GLY A 543 -22.33 -22.70 -23.10
CA GLY A 543 -22.83 -23.90 -22.45
C GLY A 543 -24.13 -23.63 -21.68
N ALA A 544 -24.14 -22.58 -20.85
CA ALA A 544 -25.31 -22.20 -20.08
C ALA A 544 -26.48 -21.75 -20.97
N SER A 545 -26.21 -21.15 -22.13
CA SER A 545 -27.26 -20.82 -23.11
C SER A 545 -27.88 -22.06 -23.73
N LEU A 546 -27.07 -22.98 -24.27
CA LEU A 546 -27.57 -24.24 -24.84
C LEU A 546 -28.34 -25.07 -23.82
N ALA A 547 -27.84 -25.15 -22.58
CA ALA A 547 -28.50 -25.89 -21.51
C ALA A 547 -29.85 -25.27 -21.12
N ARG A 548 -29.98 -23.93 -21.14
CA ARG A 548 -31.26 -23.25 -20.88
C ARG A 548 -32.27 -23.50 -21.98
N GLU A 549 -31.85 -23.46 -23.24
CA GLU A 549 -32.73 -23.55 -24.41
C GLU A 549 -33.14 -24.99 -24.74
N HIS A 550 -32.31 -25.99 -24.41
CA HIS A 550 -32.50 -27.36 -24.90
C HIS A 550 -32.44 -28.45 -23.83
N LEU A 551 -31.97 -28.15 -22.61
CA LEU A 551 -31.79 -29.13 -21.54
C LEU A 551 -32.44 -28.69 -20.22
N THR A 552 -33.52 -27.90 -20.28
CA THR A 552 -34.10 -27.20 -19.12
C THR A 552 -34.43 -28.13 -17.94
N GLU A 553 -35.09 -29.27 -18.19
CA GLU A 553 -35.47 -30.23 -17.14
C GLU A 553 -34.25 -30.95 -16.54
N LYS A 554 -33.33 -31.41 -17.40
CA LYS A 554 -32.09 -32.08 -16.99
C LYS A 554 -31.23 -31.13 -16.15
N ARG A 555 -31.05 -29.89 -16.62
CA ARG A 555 -30.37 -28.80 -15.91
C ARG A 555 -30.97 -28.55 -14.53
N SER A 556 -32.30 -28.42 -14.42
CA SER A 556 -32.96 -28.15 -13.13
C SER A 556 -32.70 -29.26 -12.10
N THR A 557 -32.67 -30.51 -12.57
CA THR A 557 -32.41 -31.68 -11.72
C THR A 557 -30.97 -31.72 -11.25
N LEU A 558 -30.01 -31.55 -12.17
CA LEU A 558 -28.58 -31.56 -11.86
C LEU A 558 -28.17 -30.36 -10.99
N GLN A 559 -28.79 -29.19 -11.20
CA GLN A 559 -28.50 -27.98 -10.43
C GLN A 559 -28.75 -28.19 -8.93
N LYS A 560 -29.86 -28.85 -8.58
CA LYS A 560 -30.19 -29.16 -7.18
C LYS A 560 -29.18 -30.14 -6.54
N ARG A 561 -28.63 -31.07 -7.33
CA ARG A 561 -27.58 -32.00 -6.87
C ARG A 561 -26.27 -31.26 -6.65
N TYR A 562 -25.90 -30.38 -7.58
CA TYR A 562 -24.72 -29.52 -7.49
C TYR A 562 -24.79 -28.59 -6.26
N GLU A 563 -25.93 -27.94 -6.02
CA GLU A 563 -26.15 -27.07 -4.84
C GLU A 563 -26.07 -27.83 -3.49
N ARG A 564 -26.36 -29.14 -3.48
CA ARG A 564 -26.20 -30.01 -2.30
C ARG A 564 -24.78 -30.57 -2.16
N GLY A 565 -23.88 -30.27 -3.09
CA GLY A 565 -22.50 -30.79 -3.11
C GLY A 565 -22.39 -32.26 -3.52
N GLU A 566 -23.41 -32.81 -4.19
CA GLU A 566 -23.41 -34.21 -4.66
C GLU A 566 -22.62 -34.39 -5.96
N LEU A 567 -22.30 -33.30 -6.67
CA LEU A 567 -21.59 -33.28 -7.94
C LEU A 567 -20.48 -32.23 -7.93
N GLY A 568 -19.32 -32.54 -8.50
CA GLY A 568 -18.32 -31.55 -8.90
C GLY A 568 -18.76 -30.75 -10.13
N ALA A 569 -18.02 -29.69 -10.47
CA ALA A 569 -18.34 -28.85 -11.62
C ALA A 569 -18.21 -29.62 -12.95
N TRP A 570 -17.16 -30.42 -13.10
CA TRP A 570 -16.97 -31.29 -14.24
C TRP A 570 -18.02 -32.40 -14.31
N ASP A 571 -18.34 -33.06 -13.19
CA ASP A 571 -19.37 -34.11 -13.17
C ASP A 571 -20.74 -33.55 -13.60
N TYR A 572 -21.05 -32.32 -13.17
CA TYR A 572 -22.24 -31.61 -13.63
C TYR A 572 -22.22 -31.39 -15.15
N ALA A 573 -21.12 -30.89 -15.70
CA ALA A 573 -21.00 -30.62 -17.14
C ALA A 573 -21.05 -31.92 -17.97
N LEU A 574 -20.36 -32.96 -17.52
CA LEU A 574 -20.36 -34.30 -18.10
C LEU A 574 -21.78 -34.87 -18.09
N GLU A 575 -22.44 -34.94 -16.92
CA GLU A 575 -23.80 -35.47 -16.83
C GLU A 575 -24.78 -34.64 -17.68
N LEU A 576 -24.59 -33.33 -17.81
CA LEU A 576 -25.46 -32.45 -18.58
C LEU A 576 -25.32 -32.66 -20.09
N PHE A 577 -24.08 -32.65 -20.61
CA PHE A 577 -23.80 -32.61 -22.05
C PHE A 577 -23.44 -33.95 -22.68
N GLU A 578 -23.04 -34.96 -21.90
CA GLU A 578 -22.78 -36.29 -22.44
C GLU A 578 -24.03 -36.87 -23.09
N ASP A 579 -23.85 -37.43 -24.29
CA ASP A 579 -24.91 -37.95 -25.16
C ASP A 579 -25.98 -36.92 -25.57
N PHE A 580 -25.68 -35.61 -25.48
CA PHE A 580 -26.59 -34.56 -25.92
C PHE A 580 -26.82 -34.63 -27.44
N ALA A 581 -28.07 -34.90 -27.84
CA ALA A 581 -28.47 -35.01 -29.24
C ALA A 581 -28.60 -33.64 -29.90
N PHE A 582 -27.48 -33.07 -30.30
CA PHE A 582 -27.39 -31.74 -30.89
C PHE A 582 -26.33 -31.72 -32.01
N PRO A 583 -26.72 -31.88 -33.29
CA PRO A 583 -25.77 -32.00 -34.40
C PRO A 583 -24.87 -30.78 -34.58
N ALA A 584 -23.69 -31.00 -35.16
CA ALA A 584 -22.66 -30.00 -35.41
C ALA A 584 -23.19 -28.78 -36.18
N GLU A 585 -24.02 -28.99 -37.20
CA GLU A 585 -24.56 -27.91 -38.04
C GLU A 585 -25.46 -26.96 -37.24
N ARG A 586 -26.18 -27.50 -36.26
CA ARG A 586 -27.05 -26.72 -35.38
C ARG A 586 -26.23 -25.95 -34.34
N LEU A 587 -25.14 -26.54 -33.85
CA LEU A 587 -24.18 -25.85 -33.01
C LEU A 587 -23.47 -24.73 -33.75
N ASP A 588 -23.04 -24.97 -34.99
CA ASP A 588 -22.43 -23.94 -35.84
C ASP A 588 -23.35 -22.75 -36.07
N ALA A 589 -24.64 -22.99 -36.31
CA ALA A 589 -25.63 -21.93 -36.46
C ALA A 589 -25.79 -21.12 -35.16
N PHE A 590 -25.85 -21.80 -34.01
CA PHE A 590 -25.91 -21.13 -32.70
C PHE A 590 -24.65 -20.30 -32.41
N LEU A 591 -23.46 -20.85 -32.67
CA LEU A 591 -22.19 -20.17 -32.45
C LEU A 591 -22.02 -18.93 -33.35
N ALA A 592 -22.64 -18.91 -34.53
CA ALA A 592 -22.61 -17.75 -35.41
C ALA A 592 -23.30 -16.50 -34.82
N GLU A 593 -24.18 -16.69 -33.84
CA GLU A 593 -24.90 -15.62 -33.14
C GLU A 593 -24.17 -15.11 -31.89
N ILE A 594 -23.07 -15.76 -31.48
CA ILE A 594 -22.32 -15.37 -30.27
C ILE A 594 -21.37 -14.24 -30.61
N GLU A 595 -21.54 -13.11 -29.94
CA GLU A 595 -20.67 -11.95 -30.07
C GLU A 595 -19.51 -11.98 -29.07
N LEU A 596 -18.36 -11.47 -29.51
CA LEU A 596 -17.21 -11.23 -28.64
C LEU A 596 -17.39 -9.94 -27.84
N ASP A 597 -16.75 -9.86 -26.68
CA ASP A 597 -16.76 -8.67 -25.84
C ASP A 597 -16.15 -7.44 -26.58
N PRO A 598 -16.70 -6.23 -26.38
CA PRO A 598 -16.11 -5.00 -26.87
C PRO A 598 -14.66 -4.83 -26.40
N GLY A 599 -13.73 -4.99 -27.33
CA GLY A 599 -12.29 -4.89 -27.06
C GLY A 599 -11.53 -6.21 -27.14
N ALA A 600 -12.22 -7.35 -27.39
CA ALA A 600 -11.57 -8.64 -27.63
C ALA A 600 -10.49 -8.56 -28.73
N ARG A 601 -10.80 -7.94 -29.87
CA ARG A 601 -9.82 -7.70 -30.95
C ARG A 601 -8.70 -6.77 -30.51
N SER A 602 -9.05 -5.63 -29.89
CA SER A 602 -8.08 -4.67 -29.37
C SER A 602 -7.07 -5.31 -28.42
N LEU A 603 -7.52 -6.24 -27.57
CA LEU A 603 -6.69 -6.97 -26.63
C LEU A 603 -5.74 -7.94 -27.33
N LEU A 604 -6.22 -8.68 -28.32
CA LEU A 604 -5.37 -9.54 -29.15
C LEU A 604 -4.33 -8.73 -29.93
N ASP A 605 -4.74 -7.63 -30.55
CA ASP A 605 -3.86 -6.74 -31.32
C ASP A 605 -2.79 -6.11 -30.41
N TRP A 606 -3.18 -5.66 -29.23
CA TRP A 606 -2.25 -5.14 -28.23
C TRP A 606 -1.25 -6.21 -27.78
N CYS A 607 -1.74 -7.41 -27.42
CA CYS A 607 -0.87 -8.54 -27.04
C CYS A 607 0.11 -8.90 -28.16
N GLY A 608 -0.35 -8.97 -29.41
CA GLY A 608 0.48 -9.25 -30.57
C GLY A 608 1.54 -8.18 -30.81
N LYS A 609 1.16 -6.90 -30.76
CA LYS A 609 2.07 -5.76 -30.91
C LYS A 609 3.14 -5.72 -29.82
N GLU A 610 2.75 -6.01 -28.58
CA GLU A 610 3.62 -5.94 -27.41
C GLU A 610 4.37 -7.25 -27.12
N GLY A 611 4.20 -8.27 -27.95
CA GLY A 611 4.83 -9.59 -27.77
C GLY A 611 4.39 -10.31 -26.50
N VAL A 612 3.18 -10.05 -26.02
CA VAL A 612 2.61 -10.64 -24.80
C VAL A 612 1.87 -11.92 -25.17
N PRO A 613 2.28 -13.10 -24.64
CA PRO A 613 1.55 -14.33 -24.84
C PRO A 613 0.11 -14.20 -24.34
N PHE A 614 -0.85 -14.54 -25.20
CA PHE A 614 -2.28 -14.54 -24.88
C PHE A 614 -2.84 -15.95 -25.03
N ARG A 615 -3.56 -16.42 -24.01
CA ARG A 615 -4.23 -17.71 -24.01
C ARG A 615 -5.61 -17.60 -23.39
N ILE A 616 -6.60 -18.23 -24.02
CA ILE A 616 -7.92 -18.44 -23.45
C ILE A 616 -7.91 -19.68 -22.57
N LEU A 617 -8.42 -19.56 -21.34
CA LEU A 617 -8.64 -20.67 -20.42
C LEU A 617 -10.16 -20.84 -20.27
N SER A 618 -10.75 -21.80 -20.96
CA SER A 618 -12.20 -22.01 -20.98
C SER A 618 -12.55 -23.34 -20.32
N ASP A 619 -13.63 -23.36 -19.53
CA ASP A 619 -14.26 -24.62 -19.09
C ASP A 619 -15.35 -25.09 -20.07
N GLY A 620 -15.50 -24.38 -21.20
CA GLY A 620 -16.27 -24.81 -22.37
C GLY A 620 -15.47 -25.77 -23.26
N PHE A 621 -15.91 -25.93 -24.50
CA PHE A 621 -15.38 -26.94 -25.43
C PHE A 621 -14.52 -26.35 -26.55
N ASP A 622 -13.46 -27.07 -26.94
CA ASP A 622 -12.53 -26.73 -28.01
C ASP A 622 -13.21 -26.45 -29.36
N TYR A 623 -14.16 -27.29 -29.75
CA TYR A 623 -14.96 -27.11 -30.96
C TYR A 623 -15.60 -25.72 -31.04
N ASN A 624 -16.13 -25.21 -29.91
CA ASN A 624 -16.76 -23.89 -29.85
C ASN A 624 -15.73 -22.78 -30.12
N LEU A 625 -14.54 -22.89 -29.52
CA LEU A 625 -13.48 -21.89 -29.65
C LEU A 625 -12.91 -21.86 -31.07
N GLU A 626 -12.72 -23.02 -31.70
CA GLU A 626 -12.26 -23.12 -33.09
C GLU A 626 -13.26 -22.47 -34.05
N ARG A 627 -14.56 -22.76 -33.87
CA ARG A 627 -15.61 -22.19 -34.71
C ARG A 627 -15.75 -20.67 -34.51
N LEU A 628 -15.71 -20.20 -33.27
CA LEU A 628 -15.82 -18.77 -32.96
C LEU A 628 -14.62 -17.97 -33.48
N GLN A 629 -13.41 -18.53 -33.44
CA GLN A 629 -12.25 -17.91 -34.11
C GLN A 629 -12.47 -17.73 -35.61
N ALA A 630 -13.05 -18.73 -36.29
CA ALA A 630 -13.36 -18.66 -37.71
C ALA A 630 -14.47 -17.64 -38.03
N VAL A 631 -15.56 -17.65 -37.27
CA VAL A 631 -16.69 -16.71 -37.43
C VAL A 631 -16.23 -15.26 -37.26
N HIS A 632 -15.43 -15.01 -36.23
CA HIS A 632 -14.95 -13.67 -35.90
C HIS A 632 -13.63 -13.31 -36.58
N GLN A 633 -12.99 -14.19 -37.36
CA GLN A 633 -11.70 -13.92 -37.98
C GLN A 633 -10.66 -13.40 -36.96
N VAL A 634 -10.55 -14.11 -35.84
CA VAL A 634 -9.55 -13.86 -34.77
C VAL A 634 -8.74 -15.12 -34.53
N THR A 635 -7.56 -14.97 -33.92
CA THR A 635 -6.71 -16.13 -33.59
C THR A 635 -6.11 -15.95 -32.20
N PHE A 636 -6.23 -16.99 -31.38
CA PHE A 636 -5.67 -17.05 -30.03
C PHE A 636 -5.31 -18.49 -29.65
N SER A 637 -4.35 -18.65 -28.73
CA SER A 637 -4.12 -19.95 -28.09
C SER A 637 -5.22 -20.24 -27.08
N TYR A 638 -5.57 -21.52 -26.84
CA TYR A 638 -6.56 -21.88 -25.83
C TYR A 638 -6.23 -23.17 -25.08
N SER A 639 -6.94 -23.39 -23.99
CA SER A 639 -7.07 -24.66 -23.27
C SER A 639 -8.53 -24.81 -22.86
N ALA A 640 -9.17 -25.89 -23.27
CA ALA A 640 -10.61 -26.13 -23.16
C ALA A 640 -10.89 -27.63 -22.96
N ASN A 641 -12.12 -27.97 -22.57
CA ASN A 641 -12.61 -29.35 -22.62
C ASN A 641 -12.78 -29.81 -24.08
N HIS A 642 -12.90 -31.10 -24.29
CA HIS A 642 -12.99 -31.68 -25.63
C HIS A 642 -14.43 -32.01 -25.99
N LEU A 643 -14.87 -31.61 -27.19
CA LEU A 643 -16.17 -32.00 -27.76
C LEU A 643 -15.99 -32.73 -29.09
N ASN A 644 -16.47 -33.97 -29.14
CA ASN A 644 -16.56 -34.77 -30.36
C ASN A 644 -18.01 -35.12 -30.69
N PHE A 645 -18.27 -35.39 -31.96
CA PHE A 645 -19.58 -35.82 -32.45
C PHE A 645 -19.57 -37.29 -32.85
N GLU A 646 -20.42 -38.09 -32.22
CA GLU A 646 -20.69 -39.48 -32.59
C GLU A 646 -22.16 -39.62 -32.98
N GLN A 647 -22.43 -39.89 -34.27
CA GLN A 647 -23.80 -40.06 -34.79
C GLN A 647 -24.74 -38.88 -34.46
N GLY A 648 -24.21 -37.66 -34.46
CA GLY A 648 -24.98 -36.44 -34.14
C GLY A 648 -25.20 -36.20 -32.64
N ARG A 649 -24.50 -36.94 -31.77
CA ARG A 649 -24.52 -36.77 -30.31
C ARG A 649 -23.16 -36.34 -29.79
N TRP A 650 -23.17 -35.59 -28.70
CA TRP A 650 -21.95 -35.06 -28.07
C TRP A 650 -21.26 -36.15 -27.24
N ARG A 651 -19.93 -36.21 -27.36
CA ARG A 651 -19.01 -36.90 -26.47
C ARG A 651 -18.08 -35.88 -25.87
N VAL A 652 -18.06 -35.78 -24.55
CA VAL A 652 -17.27 -34.76 -23.85
C VAL A 652 -16.19 -35.39 -22.99
N ALA A 653 -15.02 -34.76 -22.94
CA ALA A 653 -13.91 -35.19 -22.10
C ALA A 653 -13.22 -33.98 -21.47
N PRO A 654 -12.66 -34.13 -20.25
CA PRO A 654 -11.99 -33.02 -19.59
C PRO A 654 -10.66 -32.73 -20.32
N GLY A 655 -10.30 -31.44 -20.42
CA GLY A 655 -9.07 -31.02 -21.07
C GLY A 655 -7.86 -30.99 -20.14
N ALA A 656 -8.03 -30.43 -18.94
CA ALA A 656 -6.96 -30.21 -17.97
C ALA A 656 -7.48 -30.31 -16.52
N PHE A 657 -8.12 -31.44 -16.21
CA PHE A 657 -8.67 -31.70 -14.88
C PHE A 657 -7.55 -31.81 -13.83
N ASN A 658 -7.76 -31.22 -12.66
CA ASN A 658 -6.87 -31.39 -11.51
C ASN A 658 -7.66 -31.80 -10.27
N ALA A 659 -7.48 -33.06 -9.84
CA ALA A 659 -8.13 -33.61 -8.65
C ALA A 659 -7.68 -32.96 -7.34
N ASP A 660 -6.48 -32.38 -7.30
CA ASP A 660 -5.93 -31.71 -6.13
C ASP A 660 -6.43 -30.27 -5.97
N CYS A 661 -7.10 -29.72 -7.00
CA CYS A 661 -7.69 -28.40 -6.94
C CYS A 661 -9.17 -28.47 -6.57
N GLY A 662 -9.58 -27.69 -5.57
CA GLY A 662 -10.98 -27.62 -5.13
C GLY A 662 -11.98 -27.01 -6.13
N CYS A 663 -11.55 -26.58 -7.33
CA CYS A 663 -12.47 -26.04 -8.34
C CYS A 663 -13.33 -27.12 -9.00
N GLY A 664 -12.81 -28.36 -9.12
CA GLY A 664 -13.53 -29.49 -9.70
C GLY A 664 -13.94 -29.33 -11.17
N THR A 665 -13.35 -28.38 -11.92
CA THR A 665 -13.67 -28.08 -13.32
C THR A 665 -12.92 -28.98 -14.29
N GLY A 666 -13.43 -29.12 -15.53
CA GLY A 666 -12.78 -29.93 -16.57
C GLY A 666 -11.47 -29.33 -17.06
N VAL A 667 -11.34 -28.00 -16.92
CA VAL A 667 -10.09 -27.26 -17.10
C VAL A 667 -9.76 -26.49 -15.81
N CYS A 668 -8.74 -26.94 -15.09
CA CYS A 668 -8.23 -26.25 -13.91
C CYS A 668 -7.32 -25.08 -14.32
N LYS A 669 -7.87 -23.86 -14.32
CA LYS A 669 -7.15 -22.66 -14.75
C LYS A 669 -5.92 -22.34 -13.88
N ARG A 670 -6.00 -22.60 -12.56
CA ARG A 670 -4.86 -22.53 -11.62
C ARG A 670 -3.67 -23.32 -12.12
N SER A 671 -3.88 -24.61 -12.41
CA SER A 671 -2.81 -25.51 -12.82
C SER A 671 -2.15 -25.07 -14.11
N LEU A 672 -2.93 -24.57 -15.07
CA LEU A 672 -2.38 -24.05 -16.33
C LEU A 672 -1.51 -22.80 -16.12
N ILE A 673 -1.90 -21.90 -15.21
CA ILE A 673 -1.08 -20.72 -14.86
C ILE A 673 0.20 -21.15 -14.12
N GLU A 674 0.10 -22.06 -13.17
CA GLU A 674 1.25 -22.60 -12.42
C GLU A 674 2.21 -23.37 -13.34
N ASP A 675 1.70 -24.18 -14.26
CA ASP A 675 2.47 -24.87 -15.30
C ASP A 675 3.21 -23.88 -16.19
N TYR A 676 2.53 -22.83 -16.63
CA TYR A 676 3.14 -21.78 -17.43
C TYR A 676 4.30 -21.12 -16.67
N ARG A 677 4.12 -20.79 -15.39
CA ARG A 677 5.17 -20.22 -14.54
C ARG A 677 6.35 -21.15 -14.34
N ARG A 678 6.09 -22.45 -14.15
CA ARG A 678 7.15 -23.46 -14.05
C ARG A 678 7.98 -23.54 -15.33
N ALA A 679 7.33 -23.47 -16.49
CA ALA A 679 7.99 -23.44 -17.79
C ALA A 679 8.68 -22.09 -18.11
N HIS A 680 8.17 -20.98 -17.53
CA HIS A 680 8.66 -19.63 -17.77
C HIS A 680 8.95 -18.90 -16.44
N PRO A 681 10.02 -19.28 -15.71
CA PRO A 681 10.36 -18.63 -14.44
C PRO A 681 10.46 -17.10 -14.57
N GLY A 682 9.83 -16.38 -13.64
CA GLY A 682 9.77 -14.91 -13.63
C GLY A 682 8.70 -14.29 -14.55
N SER A 683 7.80 -15.09 -15.14
CA SER A 683 6.64 -14.57 -15.87
C SER A 683 5.65 -13.88 -14.93
N PHE A 684 5.07 -12.78 -15.39
CA PHE A 684 4.00 -12.05 -14.71
C PHE A 684 2.65 -12.44 -15.31
N CYS A 685 1.89 -13.27 -14.62
CA CYS A 685 0.66 -13.86 -15.11
C CYS A 685 -0.52 -12.94 -14.80
N ILE A 686 -1.21 -12.51 -15.85
CA ILE A 686 -2.40 -11.67 -15.79
C ILE A 686 -3.60 -12.56 -16.06
N HIS A 687 -4.60 -12.54 -15.17
CA HIS A 687 -5.86 -13.26 -15.38
C HIS A 687 -7.02 -12.28 -15.56
N ILE A 688 -7.90 -12.56 -16.51
CA ILE A 688 -9.12 -11.80 -16.79
C ILE A 688 -10.28 -12.79 -16.73
N GLY A 689 -11.29 -12.53 -15.88
CA GLY A 689 -12.42 -13.46 -15.71
C GLY A 689 -13.65 -12.85 -15.04
N ASP A 690 -14.71 -13.65 -14.92
CA ASP A 690 -15.99 -13.25 -14.31
C ASP A 690 -16.67 -14.34 -13.47
N GLY A 691 -16.23 -15.59 -13.57
CA GLY A 691 -16.89 -16.75 -12.97
C GLY A 691 -16.33 -17.20 -11.62
N LEU A 692 -17.18 -17.33 -10.60
CA LEU A 692 -16.79 -17.81 -9.26
C LEU A 692 -16.14 -19.21 -9.27
N VAL A 693 -16.61 -20.13 -10.11
CA VAL A 693 -16.24 -21.56 -10.02
C VAL A 693 -14.86 -21.83 -10.64
N SER A 694 -14.62 -21.36 -11.86
CA SER A 694 -13.42 -21.70 -12.63
C SER A 694 -12.34 -20.61 -12.60
N ASP A 695 -12.70 -19.33 -12.40
CA ASP A 695 -11.72 -18.23 -12.39
C ASP A 695 -11.15 -17.92 -11.02
N LEU A 696 -11.88 -18.21 -9.94
CA LEU A 696 -11.39 -17.91 -8.58
C LEU A 696 -10.04 -18.59 -8.31
N CYS A 697 -9.88 -19.85 -8.73
CA CYS A 697 -8.62 -20.57 -8.52
C CYS A 697 -7.46 -19.99 -9.34
N ALA A 698 -7.73 -19.45 -10.53
CA ALA A 698 -6.74 -18.74 -11.35
C ALA A 698 -6.39 -17.37 -10.77
N ALA A 699 -7.40 -16.62 -10.31
CA ALA A 699 -7.22 -15.32 -9.68
C ALA A 699 -6.36 -15.40 -8.41
N GLU A 700 -6.48 -16.48 -7.64
CA GLU A 700 -5.67 -16.71 -6.43
C GLU A 700 -4.18 -16.90 -6.71
N VAL A 701 -3.82 -17.33 -7.92
CA VAL A 701 -2.42 -17.54 -8.31
C VAL A 701 -1.89 -16.44 -9.21
N ALA A 702 -2.70 -15.74 -9.99
CA ALA A 702 -2.25 -14.66 -10.88
C ALA A 702 -1.60 -13.48 -10.14
N ASP A 703 -0.71 -12.75 -10.83
CA ASP A 703 -0.05 -11.55 -10.29
C ASP A 703 -0.94 -10.29 -10.43
N LEU A 704 -1.76 -10.26 -11.47
CA LEU A 704 -2.74 -9.21 -11.75
C LEU A 704 -4.05 -9.87 -12.19
N VAL A 705 -5.14 -9.51 -11.51
CA VAL A 705 -6.49 -10.00 -11.83
C VAL A 705 -7.35 -8.85 -12.29
N PHE A 706 -8.02 -9.02 -13.42
CA PHE A 706 -9.18 -8.25 -13.84
C PHE A 706 -10.43 -9.09 -13.60
N ALA A 707 -11.37 -8.58 -12.82
CA ALA A 707 -12.57 -9.32 -12.46
C ALA A 707 -13.84 -8.49 -12.62
N LYS A 708 -14.90 -9.13 -13.10
CA LYS A 708 -16.27 -8.63 -13.06
C LYS A 708 -17.21 -9.72 -12.53
N GLY A 709 -18.50 -9.43 -12.43
CA GLY A 709 -19.51 -10.41 -12.05
C GLY A 709 -19.23 -11.11 -10.71
N THR A 710 -19.51 -12.41 -10.66
CA THR A 710 -19.39 -13.21 -9.43
C THR A 710 -17.97 -13.38 -8.93
N LEU A 711 -16.96 -13.29 -9.81
CA LEU A 711 -15.56 -13.33 -9.44
C LEU A 711 -15.17 -12.09 -8.62
N ALA A 712 -15.61 -10.90 -9.05
CA ALA A 712 -15.32 -9.65 -8.36
C ALA A 712 -15.83 -9.66 -6.90
N ASP A 713 -17.06 -10.13 -6.68
CA ASP A 713 -17.65 -10.28 -5.35
C ASP A 713 -16.85 -11.28 -4.49
N ALA A 714 -16.43 -12.40 -5.07
CA ALA A 714 -15.70 -13.45 -4.40
C ALA A 714 -14.29 -13.02 -3.97
N LEU A 715 -13.61 -12.23 -4.81
CA LEU A 715 -12.27 -11.68 -4.54
C LEU A 715 -12.35 -10.58 -3.48
N ALA A 716 -13.34 -9.68 -3.57
CA ALA A 716 -13.60 -8.67 -2.55
C ALA A 716 -13.82 -9.29 -1.17
N ALA A 717 -14.66 -10.33 -1.08
CA ALA A 717 -14.93 -11.05 0.17
C ALA A 717 -13.67 -11.73 0.77
N ARG A 718 -12.69 -12.08 -0.07
CA ARG A 718 -11.42 -12.72 0.34
C ARG A 718 -10.29 -11.73 0.59
N GLY A 719 -10.48 -10.43 0.31
CA GLY A 719 -9.43 -9.42 0.36
C GLY A 719 -8.35 -9.64 -0.70
N ILE A 720 -8.71 -10.26 -1.82
CA ILE A 720 -7.81 -10.40 -2.97
C ILE A 720 -8.07 -9.19 -3.88
N TYR A 721 -7.01 -8.42 -4.13
CA TYR A 721 -7.11 -7.28 -5.04
C TYR A 721 -7.47 -7.75 -6.45
N TYR A 722 -8.39 -7.03 -7.10
CA TYR A 722 -8.62 -7.11 -8.53
C TYR A 722 -8.90 -5.72 -9.12
N GLU A 723 -8.62 -5.55 -10.41
CA GLU A 723 -9.10 -4.40 -11.17
C GLU A 723 -10.51 -4.70 -11.69
N PRO A 724 -11.54 -3.92 -11.32
CA PRO A 724 -12.84 -4.05 -11.95
C PRO A 724 -12.77 -3.58 -13.40
N PHE A 725 -13.51 -4.23 -14.29
CA PHE A 725 -13.63 -3.81 -15.69
C PHE A 725 -15.07 -3.95 -16.19
N GLY A 726 -15.46 -3.06 -17.11
CA GLY A 726 -16.75 -3.16 -17.81
C GLY A 726 -16.65 -3.99 -19.08
N ASP A 727 -15.59 -3.77 -19.86
CA ASP A 727 -15.30 -4.43 -21.13
C ASP A 727 -13.77 -4.61 -21.31
N LEU A 728 -13.36 -5.33 -22.35
CA LEU A 728 -11.95 -5.59 -22.63
C LEU A 728 -11.19 -4.35 -23.13
N ASN A 729 -11.87 -3.28 -23.59
CA ASN A 729 -11.20 -2.00 -23.89
C ASN A 729 -10.64 -1.33 -22.62
N ALA A 730 -11.38 -1.38 -21.51
CA ALA A 730 -10.91 -0.90 -20.23
C ALA A 730 -9.66 -1.66 -19.77
N VAL A 731 -9.66 -2.99 -19.95
CA VAL A 731 -8.49 -3.84 -19.67
C VAL A 731 -7.29 -3.43 -20.54
N CYS A 732 -7.49 -3.26 -21.85
CA CYS A 732 -6.42 -2.81 -22.75
C CYS A 732 -5.83 -1.47 -22.33
N THR A 733 -6.67 -0.51 -21.97
CA THR A 733 -6.25 0.83 -21.54
C THR A 733 -5.40 0.76 -20.27
N TYR A 734 -5.83 -0.06 -19.31
CA TYR A 734 -5.05 -0.30 -18.09
C TYR A 734 -3.71 -0.94 -18.42
N LEU A 735 -3.71 -2.02 -19.21
CA LEU A 735 -2.49 -2.76 -19.56
C LEU A 735 -1.50 -1.90 -20.36
N ALA A 736 -1.99 -1.05 -21.27
CA ALA A 736 -1.15 -0.11 -22.01
C ALA A 736 -0.47 0.93 -21.10
N ARG A 737 -1.15 1.38 -20.04
CA ARG A 737 -0.57 2.27 -19.03
C ARG A 737 0.34 1.54 -18.05
N PHE A 738 -0.02 0.32 -17.68
CA PHE A 738 0.70 -0.47 -16.69
C PHE A 738 1.96 -1.11 -17.28
N LEU A 739 1.98 -1.50 -18.56
CA LEU A 739 3.10 -2.21 -19.17
C LEU A 739 3.84 -1.40 -20.24
N GLY A 740 3.28 -0.27 -20.68
CA GLY A 740 3.94 0.69 -21.56
C GLY A 740 4.87 1.61 -20.79
#